data_AF-A0AA36JC15-F1
#
_entry.id   AF-A0AA36JC15-F1
#
_cell.length_a   1.000
_cell.length_b   1.000
_cell.length_c   1.000
_cell.angle_alpha   90.00
_cell.angle_beta   90.00
_cell.angle_gamma   90.00
#
_symmetry.space_group_name_H-M   'P 1'
#
loop_
_entity.id
_entity.type
_entity.pdbx_description
1 polymer ?
#
loop_
_entity_poly.entity_id
_entity_poly.type
_entity_poly.pdbx_seq_one_letter_code
_entity_poly.pdbx_strand_id
1 'polypeptide(L)'
;MVSKICQIRAREIFDSRGNPTVEVDLCTEAALFRAAVPSGASTGVYEALELRDGDKQRLLGKGVLKAVANVNDIIAPKLIGMEVTKQTEIDKLMVETLDGSQNEWGWSKAKLGANAILAVSMAVCRAGAAASRMPLYKYIARISGKPYDSFVMPVPSFNVINGGSHAGNRLACQEFMILPTGAASFREAMNIGAEVYHTLKGVIKKKYGQDACNVGDEGGFAPSVQDNNEALDVLMEAIEKSGHKAKVQIGTDVAASEFYKADTKKYDLDFKNPDSPDSMNKTADEMIALYKDWIAKYPFVSIEDPFDQDDWDAYSKFQAEVGDSVQIVGDDLLVTNPKRVQKALDCKACNALLLKVNQIGSVTEAIEASSMSQFAGWGVMVSHRSGETEDSFIADLVVGLRTGQIKTGAPCRSERLAKYNQLLRIEEELGSRCSYAGTGFRNIGSPAFGMKRKPFVGGNWKCNGKLSAVKELLTAFKGAGADAKSVDVAIFAPTLHIPAAQECLAGDAAISLGVQNMSKTGEGAFTGEVSAGQVADAGIPYVLVGHSERRSLYGETDEDCAAKTKAALEKGLTVVFCIGEQLAERQSGKTTEVCEKQMKAVIPVVTDWAKMVIAYEPVWAIGTGVVATPLQAQDTQYQVRRVIRDECGSEIADSVRIIYGGSANEKNCKALGDLPDVDGFLVGGASLKPSFTEIITTAQAAFKK
;
A
#
# COMPACT_ATOMS: atom_id res chain seq x y z
N MET A 1 -19.72 21.72 -5.44
CA MET A 1 -19.03 22.90 -5.98
C MET A 1 -17.58 22.53 -6.17
N VAL A 2 -17.04 22.74 -7.36
CA VAL A 2 -15.61 22.61 -7.63
C VAL A 2 -14.90 23.70 -6.81
N SER A 3 -13.94 23.33 -5.96
CA SER A 3 -13.14 24.29 -5.22
C SER A 3 -11.78 24.42 -5.90
N LYS A 4 -11.41 25.65 -6.27
CA LYS A 4 -10.15 25.94 -6.97
C LYS A 4 -9.17 26.66 -6.06
N ILE A 5 -7.89 26.52 -6.38
CA ILE A 5 -6.81 27.24 -5.71
C ILE A 5 -6.89 28.72 -6.10
N CYS A 6 -7.06 29.60 -5.13
CA CYS A 6 -7.08 31.06 -5.33
C CYS A 6 -5.73 31.70 -5.02
N GLN A 7 -5.05 31.19 -4.00
CA GLN A 7 -3.76 31.71 -3.55
C GLN A 7 -2.95 30.60 -2.88
N ILE A 8 -1.63 30.65 -3.04
CA ILE A 8 -0.68 29.86 -2.26
C ILE A 8 0.37 30.84 -1.73
N ARG A 9 0.74 30.72 -0.46
CA ARG A 9 1.81 31.49 0.16
C ARG A 9 2.62 30.65 1.11
N ALA A 10 3.93 30.57 0.88
CA ALA A 10 4.88 29.98 1.80
C ALA A 10 5.50 30.99 2.74
N ARG A 11 5.97 30.49 3.88
CA ARG A 11 6.79 31.21 4.87
C ARG A 11 7.79 30.26 5.51
N GLU A 12 8.80 30.85 6.15
CA GLU A 12 9.73 30.14 7.01
C GLU A 12 9.20 30.13 8.45
N ILE A 13 9.14 28.95 9.06
CA ILE A 13 8.85 28.74 10.49
C ILE A 13 10.00 27.94 11.13
N PHE A 14 9.88 27.56 12.40
CA PHE A 14 10.88 26.75 13.10
C PHE A 14 10.33 25.39 13.48
N ASP A 15 11.12 24.35 13.27
CA ASP A 15 10.83 22.99 13.73
C ASP A 15 11.13 22.83 15.23
N SER A 16 10.83 21.64 15.74
CA SER A 16 11.02 21.24 17.15
C SER A 16 12.47 21.26 17.66
N ARG A 17 13.46 21.40 16.77
CA ARG A 17 14.88 21.56 17.10
C ARG A 17 15.34 23.02 16.97
N GLY A 18 14.43 23.93 16.62
CA GLY A 18 14.74 25.32 16.35
C GLY A 18 15.46 25.55 15.02
N ASN A 19 15.40 24.60 14.08
CA ASN A 19 15.89 24.83 12.72
C ASN A 19 14.76 25.36 11.83
N PRO A 20 15.07 26.15 10.79
CA PRO A 20 14.05 26.65 9.87
C PRO A 20 13.37 25.52 9.08
N THR A 21 12.09 25.67 8.75
CA THR A 21 11.37 24.80 7.82
C THR A 21 10.27 25.56 7.06
N VAL A 22 9.71 24.94 6.02
CA VAL A 22 8.71 25.53 5.13
C VAL A 22 7.30 25.26 5.65
N GLU A 23 6.48 26.31 5.71
CA GLU A 23 5.03 26.23 5.91
C GLU A 23 4.31 26.90 4.73
N VAL A 24 3.22 26.29 4.27
CA VAL A 24 2.38 26.80 3.19
C VAL A 24 0.96 27.02 3.67
N ASP A 25 0.40 28.18 3.33
CA ASP A 25 -1.04 28.43 3.32
C ASP A 25 -1.56 28.38 1.88
N LEU A 26 -2.55 27.52 1.64
CA LEU A 26 -3.31 27.45 0.40
C LEU A 26 -4.74 27.96 0.67
N CYS A 27 -5.16 28.98 -0.06
CA CYS A 27 -6.52 29.50 0.03
C CYS A 27 -7.36 29.04 -1.16
N THR A 28 -8.57 28.58 -0.87
CA THR A 28 -9.66 28.49 -1.85
C THR A 28 -10.64 29.63 -1.62
N GLU A 29 -11.71 29.68 -2.41
CA GLU A 29 -12.80 30.64 -2.21
C GLU A 29 -13.47 30.51 -0.83
N ALA A 30 -13.32 29.35 -0.16
CA ALA A 30 -14.02 29.04 1.08
C ALA A 30 -13.16 29.18 2.33
N ALA A 31 -11.88 28.77 2.27
CA ALA A 31 -11.05 28.67 3.46
C ALA A 31 -9.55 28.66 3.14
N LEU A 32 -8.75 28.81 4.20
CA LEU A 32 -7.31 28.66 4.21
C LEU A 32 -6.94 27.27 4.76
N PHE A 33 -6.03 26.58 4.09
CA PHE A 33 -5.50 25.27 4.45
C PHE A 33 -3.99 25.37 4.61
N ARG A 34 -3.50 25.05 5.80
CA ARG A 34 -2.10 25.18 6.17
C ARG A 34 -1.41 23.82 6.18
N ALA A 35 -0.12 23.76 5.84
CA ALA A 35 0.72 22.59 6.06
C ALA A 35 2.18 22.97 6.31
N ALA A 36 2.84 22.30 7.25
CA ALA A 36 4.24 22.48 7.57
C ALA A 36 5.03 21.18 7.39
N VAL A 37 6.27 21.29 6.89
CA VAL A 37 7.09 20.13 6.52
C VAL A 37 8.10 19.81 7.63
N PRO A 38 8.26 18.53 8.01
CA PRO A 38 9.29 18.12 8.95
C PRO A 38 10.68 18.05 8.30
N SER A 39 11.74 18.07 9.13
CA SER A 39 13.14 17.99 8.70
C SER A 39 13.86 16.76 9.29
N GLY A 40 14.75 16.15 8.51
CA GLY A 40 15.59 15.02 8.94
C GLY A 40 16.87 15.44 9.67
N ALA A 41 17.54 14.48 10.33
CA ALA A 41 18.91 14.65 10.85
C ALA A 41 19.94 13.98 9.91
N SER A 42 19.64 12.76 9.43
CA SER A 42 20.39 12.05 8.41
C SER A 42 20.01 12.56 7.02
N THR A 43 21.01 12.92 6.21
CA THR A 43 20.83 13.23 4.78
C THR A 43 21.30 12.04 3.97
N GLY A 44 20.41 11.07 3.73
CA GLY A 44 20.69 9.93 2.86
C GLY A 44 20.93 10.38 1.42
N VAL A 45 21.83 9.70 0.71
CA VAL A 45 22.18 10.03 -0.69
C VAL A 45 21.04 9.73 -1.69
N TYR A 46 20.03 8.97 -1.24
CA TYR A 46 18.91 8.50 -2.06
C TYR A 46 17.59 9.25 -1.84
N GLU A 47 17.48 10.05 -0.78
CA GLU A 47 16.25 10.80 -0.46
C GLU A 47 15.95 11.89 -1.50
N ALA A 48 14.68 12.28 -1.61
CA ALA A 48 14.33 13.55 -2.23
C ALA A 48 14.98 14.70 -1.46
N LEU A 49 15.60 15.64 -2.18
CA LEU A 49 16.51 16.59 -1.58
C LEU A 49 15.76 17.79 -1.00
N GLU A 50 15.90 18.00 0.31
CA GLU A 50 15.50 19.25 0.96
C GLU A 50 16.35 20.42 0.41
N LEU A 51 15.70 21.54 0.06
CA LEU A 51 16.42 22.74 -0.34
C LEU A 51 16.69 23.67 0.85
N ARG A 52 17.97 23.84 1.18
CA ARG A 52 18.50 24.78 2.19
C ARG A 52 19.22 25.95 1.53
N ASP A 53 19.27 27.08 2.23
CA ASP A 53 19.89 28.32 1.74
C ASP A 53 21.42 28.17 1.59
N GLY A 54 22.07 27.43 2.50
CA GLY A 54 23.53 27.25 2.52
C GLY A 54 24.31 28.47 3.00
N ASP A 55 23.62 29.55 3.42
CA ASP A 55 24.23 30.74 3.97
C ASP A 55 24.71 30.50 5.42
N LYS A 56 26.01 30.24 5.59
CA LYS A 56 26.62 29.99 6.90
C LYS A 56 26.44 31.13 7.90
N GLN A 57 26.19 32.37 7.44
CA GLN A 57 25.97 33.53 8.31
C GLN A 57 24.53 33.57 8.88
N ARG A 58 23.60 32.83 8.27
CA ARG A 58 22.20 32.79 8.66
C ARG A 58 21.79 31.38 9.06
N LEU A 59 21.40 31.21 10.32
CA LEU A 59 20.84 29.94 10.82
C LEU A 59 21.77 28.75 10.51
N LEU A 60 23.09 29.00 10.55
CA LEU A 60 24.15 28.02 10.29
C LEU A 60 24.04 27.32 8.92
N GLY A 61 23.53 28.02 7.88
CA GLY A 61 23.32 27.45 6.55
C GLY A 61 21.99 26.73 6.37
N LYS A 62 21.17 26.63 7.43
CA LYS A 62 19.92 25.86 7.44
C LYS A 62 18.66 26.67 7.10
N GLY A 63 18.80 27.94 6.69
CA GLY A 63 17.66 28.72 6.19
C GLY A 63 16.92 28.04 5.03
N VAL A 64 15.65 28.39 4.82
CA VAL A 64 14.81 27.82 3.74
C VAL A 64 14.16 28.90 2.86
N LEU A 65 14.73 30.11 2.82
CA LEU A 65 14.17 31.20 2.02
C LEU A 65 14.16 30.90 0.52
N LYS A 66 15.12 30.10 0.01
CA LYS A 66 15.10 29.62 -1.38
C LYS A 66 13.89 28.72 -1.65
N ALA A 67 13.59 27.78 -0.76
CA ALA A 67 12.43 26.91 -0.89
C ALA A 67 11.11 27.71 -0.79
N VAL A 68 11.03 28.67 0.13
CA VAL A 68 9.90 29.60 0.26
C VAL A 68 9.70 30.43 -1.01
N ALA A 69 10.78 30.95 -1.60
CA ALA A 69 10.73 31.68 -2.87
C ALA A 69 10.26 30.76 -4.01
N ASN A 70 10.75 29.53 -4.09
CA ASN A 70 10.29 28.56 -5.09
C ASN A 70 8.77 28.31 -5.00
N VAL A 71 8.21 28.20 -3.78
CA VAL A 71 6.76 28.08 -3.64
C VAL A 71 6.04 29.34 -4.13
N ASN A 72 6.46 30.51 -3.67
CA ASN A 72 5.76 31.77 -3.95
C ASN A 72 5.86 32.22 -5.41
N ASP A 73 7.03 32.06 -6.02
CA ASP A 73 7.36 32.67 -7.31
C ASP A 73 7.25 31.68 -8.49
N ILE A 74 7.33 30.36 -8.23
CA ILE A 74 7.33 29.33 -9.28
C ILE A 74 6.12 28.42 -9.17
N ILE A 75 5.88 27.79 -8.01
CA ILE A 75 4.80 26.81 -7.84
C ILE A 75 3.44 27.52 -7.82
N ALA A 76 3.26 28.52 -6.97
CA ALA A 76 1.99 29.19 -6.76
C ALA A 76 1.35 29.73 -8.06
N PRO A 77 2.07 30.46 -8.94
CA PRO A 77 1.48 30.99 -10.18
C PRO A 77 1.01 29.89 -11.16
N LYS A 78 1.55 28.67 -11.04
CA LYS A 78 1.21 27.54 -11.93
C LYS A 78 0.03 26.71 -11.42
N LEU A 79 -0.22 26.72 -10.12
CA LEU A 79 -1.32 25.94 -9.51
C LEU A 79 -2.61 26.75 -9.30
N ILE A 80 -2.55 28.08 -9.29
CA ILE A 80 -3.75 28.93 -9.19
C ILE A 80 -4.75 28.56 -10.31
N GLY A 81 -6.00 28.34 -9.92
CA GLY A 81 -7.08 27.92 -10.81
C GLY A 81 -7.26 26.41 -10.96
N MET A 82 -6.32 25.57 -10.48
CA MET A 82 -6.48 24.12 -10.46
C MET A 82 -7.46 23.66 -9.37
N GLU A 83 -8.11 22.52 -9.59
CA GLU A 83 -9.05 21.93 -8.64
C GLU A 83 -8.31 21.19 -7.51
N VAL A 84 -8.62 21.51 -6.25
CA VAL A 84 -7.92 20.92 -5.09
C VAL A 84 -8.15 19.42 -4.91
N THR A 85 -9.17 18.85 -5.57
CA THR A 85 -9.44 17.40 -5.55
C THR A 85 -8.57 16.61 -6.51
N LYS A 86 -7.75 17.26 -7.34
CA LYS A 86 -6.86 16.63 -8.35
C LYS A 86 -5.45 16.42 -7.79
N GLN A 87 -5.34 15.75 -6.64
CA GLN A 87 -4.07 15.55 -5.91
C GLN A 87 -2.94 15.03 -6.82
N THR A 88 -3.19 13.92 -7.54
CA THR A 88 -2.21 13.30 -8.44
C THR A 88 -1.78 14.22 -9.58
N GLU A 89 -2.71 14.99 -10.15
CA GLU A 89 -2.40 15.91 -11.25
C GLU A 89 -1.51 17.07 -10.77
N ILE A 90 -1.83 17.63 -9.61
CA ILE A 90 -1.06 18.73 -8.99
C ILE A 90 0.34 18.25 -8.57
N ASP A 91 0.43 17.10 -7.89
CA ASP A 91 1.71 16.53 -7.47
C ASP A 91 2.60 16.23 -8.68
N LYS A 92 2.06 15.61 -9.74
CA LYS A 92 2.81 15.34 -10.97
C LYS A 92 3.25 16.60 -11.70
N LEU A 93 2.41 17.64 -11.75
CA LEU A 93 2.80 18.93 -12.32
C LEU A 93 4.02 19.50 -11.58
N MET A 94 4.01 19.49 -10.23
CA MET A 94 5.14 19.97 -9.44
C MET A 94 6.41 19.12 -9.64
N VAL A 95 6.28 17.81 -9.56
CA VAL A 95 7.42 16.87 -9.57
C VAL A 95 7.99 16.67 -10.98
N GLU A 96 7.16 16.31 -11.95
CA GLU A 96 7.61 15.88 -13.28
C GLU A 96 7.87 17.09 -14.21
N THR A 97 7.09 18.17 -14.06
CA THR A 97 7.12 19.29 -15.03
C THR A 97 7.83 20.53 -14.49
N LEU A 98 7.50 21.00 -13.28
CA LEU A 98 8.08 22.25 -12.74
C LEU A 98 9.50 22.02 -12.19
N ASP A 99 9.68 20.95 -11.42
CA ASP A 99 10.98 20.51 -10.92
C ASP A 99 11.77 19.76 -12.00
N GLY A 100 11.28 18.57 -12.38
CA GLY A 100 11.85 17.74 -13.45
C GLY A 100 13.22 17.12 -13.15
N SER A 101 13.76 17.27 -11.94
CA SER A 101 15.07 16.73 -11.60
C SER A 101 15.00 15.24 -11.24
N GLN A 102 15.96 14.47 -11.75
CA GLN A 102 16.06 13.03 -11.56
C GLN A 102 17.45 12.62 -11.07
N ASN A 103 17.51 11.51 -10.34
CA ASN A 103 18.70 10.70 -10.11
C ASN A 103 18.45 9.27 -10.64
N GLU A 104 19.41 8.36 -10.46
CA GLU A 104 19.27 6.96 -10.91
C GLU A 104 18.05 6.24 -10.27
N TRP A 105 17.62 6.70 -9.09
CA TRP A 105 16.51 6.14 -8.31
C TRP A 105 15.15 6.83 -8.52
N GLY A 106 15.05 7.88 -9.36
CA GLY A 106 13.78 8.54 -9.66
C GLY A 106 13.83 10.07 -9.53
N TRP A 107 12.70 10.68 -9.19
CA TRP A 107 12.57 12.14 -9.08
C TRP A 107 13.21 12.67 -7.79
N SER A 108 14.31 13.41 -7.92
CA SER A 108 15.11 13.88 -6.78
C SER A 108 14.60 15.19 -6.17
N LYS A 109 13.80 15.95 -6.91
CA LYS A 109 13.15 17.20 -6.44
C LYS A 109 14.16 18.28 -6.04
N ALA A 110 15.37 18.21 -6.58
CA ALA A 110 16.52 19.01 -6.21
C ALA A 110 16.42 20.49 -6.64
N LYS A 111 15.60 20.79 -7.65
CA LYS A 111 15.50 22.14 -8.22
C LYS A 111 14.58 23.03 -7.40
N LEU A 112 13.39 22.54 -7.06
CA LEU A 112 12.40 23.25 -6.25
C LEU A 112 12.58 22.99 -4.76
N GLY A 113 13.09 21.81 -4.40
CA GLY A 113 13.20 21.32 -3.03
C GLY A 113 12.01 20.43 -2.66
N ALA A 114 12.30 19.24 -2.14
CA ALA A 114 11.27 18.32 -1.65
C ALA A 114 10.39 18.95 -0.54
N ASN A 115 10.98 19.83 0.28
CA ASN A 115 10.28 20.61 1.30
C ASN A 115 9.30 21.64 0.72
N ALA A 116 9.61 22.28 -0.41
CA ALA A 116 8.67 23.18 -1.09
C ALA A 116 7.47 22.42 -1.67
N ILE A 117 7.73 21.32 -2.37
CA ILE A 117 6.70 20.50 -3.03
C ILE A 117 5.78 19.85 -2.00
N LEU A 118 6.34 19.24 -0.95
CA LEU A 118 5.54 18.53 0.05
C LEU A 118 4.60 19.47 0.81
N ALA A 119 5.06 20.68 1.16
CA ALA A 119 4.24 21.64 1.89
C ALA A 119 2.97 22.00 1.09
N VAL A 120 3.14 22.25 -0.22
CA VAL A 120 2.01 22.50 -1.13
C VAL A 120 1.14 21.25 -1.29
N SER A 121 1.75 20.08 -1.50
CA SER A 121 1.05 18.80 -1.65
C SER A 121 0.13 18.47 -0.48
N MET A 122 0.61 18.66 0.76
CA MET A 122 -0.16 18.46 1.99
C MET A 122 -1.28 19.49 2.16
N ALA A 123 -1.03 20.76 1.82
CA ALA A 123 -2.05 21.81 1.86
C ALA A 123 -3.17 21.56 0.83
N VAL A 124 -2.81 21.10 -0.37
CA VAL A 124 -3.76 20.65 -1.40
C VAL A 124 -4.60 19.48 -0.89
N CYS A 125 -3.98 18.50 -0.24
CA CYS A 125 -4.70 17.34 0.30
C CYS A 125 -5.77 17.75 1.33
N ARG A 126 -5.42 18.68 2.24
CA ARG A 126 -6.38 19.28 3.20
C ARG A 126 -7.51 20.02 2.51
N ALA A 127 -7.19 20.83 1.50
CA ALA A 127 -8.19 21.54 0.72
C ALA A 127 -9.13 20.59 -0.05
N GLY A 128 -8.58 19.50 -0.61
CA GLY A 128 -9.32 18.43 -1.28
C GLY A 128 -10.28 17.71 -0.34
N ALA A 129 -9.86 17.44 0.90
CA ALA A 129 -10.71 16.85 1.93
C ALA A 129 -11.90 17.77 2.26
N ALA A 130 -11.66 19.05 2.50
CA ALA A 130 -12.69 20.03 2.78
C ALA A 130 -13.64 20.25 1.59
N ALA A 131 -13.13 20.33 0.36
CA ALA A 131 -13.93 20.41 -0.86
C ALA A 131 -14.83 19.18 -1.05
N SER A 132 -14.34 18.01 -0.62
CA SER A 132 -15.09 16.74 -0.60
C SER A 132 -16.00 16.58 0.61
N ARG A 133 -16.01 17.54 1.55
CA ARG A 133 -16.74 17.48 2.83
C ARG A 133 -16.42 16.22 3.63
N MET A 134 -15.14 15.86 3.66
CA MET A 134 -14.63 14.71 4.39
C MET A 134 -13.54 15.17 5.38
N PRO A 135 -13.42 14.51 6.55
CA PRO A 135 -12.21 14.58 7.35
C PRO A 135 -10.99 14.14 6.52
N LEU A 136 -9.80 14.64 6.87
CA LEU A 136 -8.58 14.40 6.10
C LEU A 136 -8.25 12.90 5.99
N TYR A 137 -8.29 12.14 7.08
CA TYR A 137 -8.05 10.69 7.06
C TYR A 137 -8.98 9.94 6.09
N LYS A 138 -10.26 10.34 6.00
CA LYS A 138 -11.26 9.73 5.11
C LYS A 138 -10.98 10.09 3.65
N TYR A 139 -10.58 11.34 3.40
CA TYR A 139 -10.18 11.78 2.07
C TYR A 139 -8.92 11.06 1.60
N ILE A 140 -7.91 10.91 2.46
CA ILE A 140 -6.70 10.12 2.19
C ILE A 140 -7.07 8.69 1.81
N ALA A 141 -7.91 8.02 2.62
CA ALA A 141 -8.37 6.65 2.30
C ALA A 141 -9.02 6.55 0.91
N ARG A 142 -9.85 7.52 0.54
CA ARG A 142 -10.49 7.57 -0.79
C ARG A 142 -9.46 7.71 -1.91
N ILE A 143 -8.56 8.68 -1.82
CA ILE A 143 -7.57 8.92 -2.90
C ILE A 143 -6.51 7.81 -2.95
N SER A 144 -6.27 7.11 -1.85
CA SER A 144 -5.43 5.91 -1.78
C SER A 144 -6.19 4.62 -2.02
N GLY A 145 -7.46 4.67 -2.44
CA GLY A 145 -8.36 3.55 -2.72
C GLY A 145 -8.54 2.51 -1.59
N LYS A 146 -8.28 2.91 -0.34
CA LYS A 146 -8.54 2.09 0.84
C LYS A 146 -10.02 2.16 1.22
N PRO A 147 -10.54 1.19 2.00
CA PRO A 147 -11.85 1.34 2.62
C PRO A 147 -11.94 2.63 3.42
N TYR A 148 -13.07 3.33 3.31
CA TYR A 148 -13.32 4.61 3.99
C TYR A 148 -14.69 4.66 4.68
N ASP A 149 -15.35 3.51 4.80
CA ASP A 149 -16.51 3.19 5.60
C ASP A 149 -16.12 2.58 6.96
N SER A 150 -14.99 1.86 6.99
CA SER A 150 -14.33 1.29 8.16
C SER A 150 -12.84 1.62 8.18
N PHE A 151 -12.29 1.80 9.37
CA PHE A 151 -10.91 2.25 9.57
C PHE A 151 -10.19 1.42 10.61
N VAL A 152 -8.87 1.53 10.65
CA VAL A 152 -8.06 0.87 11.68
C VAL A 152 -7.11 1.88 12.30
N MET A 153 -7.20 2.02 13.62
CA MET A 153 -6.29 2.82 14.41
C MET A 153 -4.96 2.09 14.58
N PRO A 154 -3.82 2.80 14.44
CA PRO A 154 -2.51 2.17 14.41
C PRO A 154 -2.00 1.79 15.81
N VAL A 155 -1.11 0.79 15.90
CA VAL A 155 -0.26 0.62 17.08
C VAL A 155 0.79 1.75 17.11
N PRO A 156 0.90 2.54 18.19
CA PRO A 156 1.98 3.51 18.34
C PRO A 156 3.28 2.83 18.78
N SER A 157 4.37 3.12 18.07
CA SER A 157 5.74 2.81 18.46
C SER A 157 6.33 4.03 19.18
N PHE A 158 6.32 4.02 20.51
CA PHE A 158 6.83 5.13 21.31
C PHE A 158 8.33 5.00 21.50
N ASN A 159 9.11 5.94 20.98
CA ASN A 159 10.53 6.05 21.28
C ASN A 159 10.73 6.46 22.75
N VAL A 160 11.41 5.62 23.56
CA VAL A 160 11.54 5.84 25.01
C VAL A 160 12.98 5.91 25.51
N ILE A 161 13.95 5.31 24.80
CA ILE A 161 15.38 5.41 25.08
C ILE A 161 16.12 5.72 23.78
N ASN A 162 16.93 6.77 23.78
CA ASN A 162 17.74 7.22 22.66
C ASN A 162 19.20 6.80 22.81
N GLY A 163 19.81 6.46 21.69
CA GLY A 163 21.24 6.24 21.50
C GLY A 163 21.70 6.81 20.16
N GLY A 164 22.65 6.12 19.52
CA GLY A 164 23.18 6.49 18.20
C GLY A 164 23.58 7.95 18.11
N SER A 165 23.25 8.59 16.99
CA SER A 165 23.49 10.02 16.72
C SER A 165 22.48 10.95 17.43
N HIS A 166 21.45 10.40 18.08
CA HIS A 166 20.43 11.15 18.83
C HIS A 166 20.79 11.39 20.30
N ALA A 167 21.87 10.79 20.81
CA ALA A 167 22.30 10.94 22.21
C ALA A 167 23.81 10.86 22.39
N GLY A 168 24.34 11.63 23.35
CA GLY A 168 25.77 11.63 23.72
C GLY A 168 26.21 10.46 24.62
N ASN A 169 25.38 9.43 24.82
CA ASN A 169 25.75 8.22 25.56
C ASN A 169 26.57 7.25 24.68
N ARG A 170 26.95 6.07 25.19
CA ARG A 170 27.71 5.06 24.41
C ARG A 170 26.86 4.17 23.50
N LEU A 171 25.53 4.21 23.66
CA LEU A 171 24.60 3.32 22.98
C LEU A 171 24.69 3.46 21.46
N ALA A 172 24.95 2.37 20.73
CA ALA A 172 25.05 2.39 19.27
C ALA A 172 23.68 2.46 18.60
N CYS A 173 22.71 1.66 19.04
CA CYS A 173 21.35 1.71 18.51
C CYS A 173 20.72 3.08 18.75
N GLN A 174 20.06 3.61 17.73
CA GLN A 174 19.51 4.95 17.76
C GLN A 174 18.28 5.06 18.68
N GLU A 175 17.41 4.05 18.67
CA GLU A 175 16.16 4.08 19.43
C GLU A 175 15.73 2.72 19.97
N PHE A 176 15.19 2.73 21.18
CA PHE A 176 14.38 1.64 21.72
C PHE A 176 12.96 2.12 21.95
N MET A 177 12.02 1.37 21.39
CA MET A 177 10.60 1.70 21.35
C MET A 177 9.75 0.67 22.08
N ILE A 178 8.63 1.14 22.62
CA ILE A 178 7.57 0.27 23.15
C ILE A 178 6.33 0.31 22.26
N LEU A 179 5.71 -0.86 22.06
CA LEU A 179 4.54 -1.05 21.21
C LEU A 179 3.42 -1.72 22.04
N PRO A 180 2.37 -0.99 22.43
CA PRO A 180 1.21 -1.54 23.14
C PRO A 180 0.28 -2.40 22.25
N THR A 181 0.80 -3.49 21.68
CA THR A 181 0.05 -4.37 20.75
C THR A 181 -1.13 -5.09 21.41
N GLY A 182 -1.09 -5.28 22.73
CA GLY A 182 -2.15 -5.93 23.51
C GLY A 182 -3.24 -4.99 24.04
N ALA A 183 -3.24 -3.71 23.65
CA ALA A 183 -4.31 -2.77 23.96
C ALA A 183 -5.58 -3.09 23.14
N ALA A 184 -6.76 -2.75 23.66
CA ALA A 184 -8.05 -2.92 22.98
C ALA A 184 -8.44 -1.72 22.10
N SER A 185 -7.84 -0.54 22.36
CA SER A 185 -8.08 0.69 21.60
C SER A 185 -6.81 1.54 21.53
N PHE A 186 -6.79 2.53 20.64
CA PHE A 186 -5.70 3.51 20.57
C PHE A 186 -5.62 4.34 21.85
N ARG A 187 -6.75 4.74 22.42
CA ARG A 187 -6.80 5.41 23.73
C ARG A 187 -6.16 4.60 24.84
N GLU A 188 -6.41 3.29 24.91
CA GLU A 188 -5.74 2.43 25.88
C GLU A 188 -4.24 2.32 25.60
N ALA A 189 -3.84 2.19 24.33
CA ALA A 189 -2.44 2.17 23.92
C ALA A 189 -1.67 3.42 24.36
N MET A 190 -2.29 4.61 24.24
CA MET A 190 -1.73 5.87 24.72
C MET A 190 -1.54 5.88 26.25
N ASN A 191 -2.52 5.38 27.01
CA ASN A 191 -2.40 5.30 28.48
C ASN A 191 -1.25 4.39 28.89
N ILE A 192 -1.18 3.18 28.30
CA ILE A 192 -0.10 2.21 28.54
C ILE A 192 1.25 2.84 28.23
N GLY A 193 1.40 3.46 27.05
CA GLY A 193 2.64 4.10 26.63
C GLY A 193 3.10 5.21 27.60
N ALA A 194 2.18 6.07 28.03
CA ALA A 194 2.48 7.14 28.98
C ALA A 194 2.84 6.61 30.38
N GLU A 195 2.16 5.59 30.88
CA GLU A 195 2.44 4.95 32.17
C GLU A 195 3.81 4.25 32.18
N VAL A 196 4.14 3.51 31.12
CA VAL A 196 5.46 2.90 30.96
C VAL A 196 6.54 3.98 30.88
N TYR A 197 6.33 5.04 30.09
CA TYR A 197 7.29 6.14 29.95
C TYR A 197 7.57 6.87 31.27
N HIS A 198 6.53 7.20 32.06
CA HIS A 198 6.71 7.81 33.38
C HIS A 198 7.37 6.85 34.39
N THR A 199 7.04 5.56 34.31
CA THR A 199 7.69 4.53 35.13
C THR A 199 9.18 4.42 34.79
N LEU A 200 9.51 4.42 33.50
CA LEU A 200 10.88 4.42 33.00
C LEU A 200 11.66 5.65 33.48
N LYS A 201 11.06 6.84 33.47
CA LYS A 201 11.65 8.05 34.05
C LYS A 201 12.05 7.83 35.52
N GLY A 202 11.19 7.18 36.30
CA GLY A 202 11.46 6.84 37.70
C GLY A 202 12.61 5.85 37.88
N VAL A 203 12.67 4.81 37.04
CA VAL A 203 13.76 3.83 37.02
C VAL A 203 15.09 4.51 36.67
N ILE A 204 15.11 5.30 35.59
CA ILE A 204 16.29 6.06 35.15
C ILE A 204 16.75 7.03 36.23
N LYS A 205 15.83 7.81 36.82
CA LYS A 205 16.16 8.75 37.90
C LYS A 205 16.86 8.07 39.07
N LYS A 206 16.37 6.88 39.46
CA LYS A 206 16.93 6.12 40.58
C LYS A 206 18.31 5.56 40.27
N LYS A 207 18.54 5.09 39.03
CA LYS A 207 19.77 4.38 38.64
C LYS A 207 20.88 5.33 38.16
N TYR A 208 20.53 6.36 37.39
CA TYR A 208 21.47 7.26 36.70
C TYR A 208 21.37 8.72 37.14
N GLY A 209 20.43 9.07 38.01
CA GLY A 209 20.24 10.42 38.53
C GLY A 209 19.26 11.27 37.73
N GLN A 210 18.99 12.48 38.24
CA GLN A 210 17.97 13.39 37.71
C GLN A 210 18.28 13.88 36.29
N ASP A 211 19.55 14.13 35.98
CA ASP A 211 19.97 14.70 34.69
C ASP A 211 19.78 13.71 33.54
N ALA A 212 19.86 12.40 33.81
CA ALA A 212 19.57 11.34 32.85
C ALA A 212 18.08 11.28 32.44
N CYS A 213 17.20 12.02 33.13
CA CYS A 213 15.78 12.14 32.79
C CYS A 213 15.49 13.27 31.79
N ASN A 214 16.51 13.98 31.32
CA ASN A 214 16.39 14.86 30.17
C ASN A 214 16.06 14.05 28.91
N VAL A 215 15.43 14.70 27.94
CA VAL A 215 14.92 14.04 26.75
C VAL A 215 15.69 14.52 25.51
N GLY A 216 15.87 13.62 24.53
CA GLY A 216 16.43 13.98 23.22
C GLY A 216 15.38 14.59 22.29
N ASP A 217 15.73 14.72 21.01
CA ASP A 217 14.92 15.36 19.96
C ASP A 217 13.49 14.79 19.87
N GLU A 218 13.34 13.49 20.11
CA GLU A 218 12.07 12.76 19.97
C GLU A 218 11.37 12.46 21.29
N GLY A 219 11.87 13.01 22.40
CA GLY A 219 11.26 12.87 23.72
C GLY A 219 11.69 11.63 24.51
N GLY A 220 12.42 10.68 23.90
CA GLY A 220 13.06 9.56 24.60
C GLY A 220 14.15 10.02 25.56
N PHE A 221 14.42 9.22 26.60
CA PHE A 221 15.50 9.50 27.56
C PHE A 221 16.87 9.13 26.99
N ALA A 222 17.93 9.79 27.45
CA ALA A 222 19.31 9.48 27.05
C ALA A 222 20.18 9.07 28.27
N PRO A 223 19.87 7.95 28.94
CA PRO A 223 20.64 7.49 30.09
C PRO A 223 22.07 7.11 29.69
N SER A 224 23.01 7.21 30.63
CA SER A 224 24.41 6.81 30.47
C SER A 224 24.60 5.29 30.60
N VAL A 225 23.82 4.53 29.85
CA VAL A 225 23.95 3.07 29.71
C VAL A 225 25.27 2.70 29.05
N GLN A 226 25.83 1.54 29.42
CA GLN A 226 27.11 1.04 28.92
C GLN A 226 26.96 0.28 27.61
N ASP A 227 25.83 -0.40 27.39
CA ASP A 227 25.54 -1.14 26.16
C ASP A 227 24.02 -1.26 25.89
N ASN A 228 23.69 -1.88 24.75
CA ASN A 228 22.30 -2.12 24.31
C ASN A 228 21.52 -3.06 25.24
N ASN A 229 22.18 -4.04 25.87
CA ASN A 229 21.50 -4.97 26.79
C ASN A 229 21.08 -4.28 28.07
N GLU A 230 21.92 -3.38 28.60
CA GLU A 230 21.57 -2.59 29.78
C GLU A 230 20.36 -1.69 29.52
N ALA A 231 20.28 -1.06 28.34
CA ALA A 231 19.13 -0.26 27.93
C ALA A 231 17.83 -1.09 27.91
N LEU A 232 17.91 -2.29 27.34
CA LEU A 232 16.78 -3.23 27.28
C LEU A 232 16.37 -3.76 28.66
N ASP A 233 17.32 -4.09 29.53
CA ASP A 233 17.04 -4.54 30.91
C ASP A 233 16.34 -3.43 31.72
N VAL A 234 16.78 -2.18 31.59
CA VAL A 234 16.13 -1.01 32.21
C VAL A 234 14.72 -0.79 31.67
N LEU A 235 14.53 -0.96 30.35
CA LEU A 235 13.22 -0.84 29.72
C LEU A 235 12.27 -1.95 30.20
N MET A 236 12.75 -3.19 30.30
CA MET A 236 11.97 -4.32 30.81
C MET A 236 11.56 -4.13 32.28
N GLU A 237 12.46 -3.60 33.12
CA GLU A 237 12.13 -3.24 34.50
C GLU A 237 10.98 -2.23 34.55
N ALA A 238 10.98 -1.21 33.68
CA ALA A 238 9.92 -0.22 33.61
C ALA A 238 8.59 -0.81 33.12
N ILE A 239 8.63 -1.66 32.08
CA ILE A 239 7.45 -2.38 31.58
C ILE A 239 6.83 -3.25 32.67
N GLU A 240 7.64 -4.00 33.42
CA GLU A 240 7.17 -4.86 34.51
C GLU A 240 6.57 -4.04 35.66
N LYS A 241 7.26 -2.97 36.10
CA LYS A 241 6.78 -2.10 37.18
C LYS A 241 5.50 -1.34 36.84
N SER A 242 5.28 -1.04 35.56
CA SER A 242 4.05 -0.40 35.10
C SER A 242 2.82 -1.32 35.12
N GLY A 243 3.02 -2.65 35.24
CA GLY A 243 1.94 -3.63 35.20
C GLY A 243 1.52 -4.06 33.78
N HIS A 244 2.22 -3.62 32.73
CA HIS A 244 1.82 -3.81 31.33
C HIS A 244 2.61 -4.86 30.54
N LYS A 245 3.37 -5.72 31.23
CA LYS A 245 4.23 -6.76 30.63
C LYS A 245 3.53 -7.65 29.59
N ALA A 246 2.26 -7.97 29.78
CA ALA A 246 1.50 -8.82 28.86
C ALA A 246 0.97 -8.08 27.61
N LYS A 247 1.02 -6.74 27.59
CA LYS A 247 0.42 -5.90 26.53
C LYS A 247 1.45 -5.14 25.70
N VAL A 248 2.69 -5.05 26.18
CA VAL A 248 3.76 -4.26 25.56
C VAL A 248 4.79 -5.18 24.91
N GLN A 249 5.13 -4.87 23.67
CA GLN A 249 6.26 -5.45 22.93
C GLN A 249 7.31 -4.37 22.69
N ILE A 250 8.49 -4.76 22.18
CA ILE A 250 9.62 -3.87 21.92
C ILE A 250 9.91 -3.80 20.43
N GLY A 251 10.30 -2.60 19.98
CA GLY A 251 10.93 -2.38 18.68
C GLY A 251 12.21 -1.59 18.85
N THR A 252 13.08 -1.61 17.84
CA THR A 252 14.29 -0.77 17.84
C THR A 252 14.55 -0.23 16.44
N ASP A 253 15.04 1.01 16.38
CA ASP A 253 15.75 1.54 15.23
C ASP A 253 17.24 1.48 15.54
N VAL A 254 17.94 0.68 14.76
CA VAL A 254 19.37 0.51 14.91
C VAL A 254 20.13 1.64 14.23
N ALA A 255 19.64 2.14 13.09
CA ALA A 255 20.35 3.08 12.21
C ALA A 255 21.79 2.64 11.91
N ALA A 256 21.97 1.38 11.50
CA ALA A 256 23.30 0.75 11.41
C ALA A 256 24.27 1.43 10.43
N SER A 257 23.76 2.18 9.45
CA SER A 257 24.55 3.01 8.54
C SER A 257 25.45 4.01 9.29
N GLU A 258 25.01 4.54 10.44
CA GLU A 258 25.75 5.54 11.22
C GLU A 258 27.05 5.00 11.83
N PHE A 259 27.16 3.68 11.98
CA PHE A 259 28.32 3.03 12.56
C PHE A 259 28.89 1.91 11.70
N TYR A 260 28.54 1.90 10.41
CA TYR A 260 29.14 1.02 9.42
C TYR A 260 30.48 1.57 8.92
N LYS A 261 31.51 0.74 8.95
CA LYS A 261 32.87 1.04 8.49
C LYS A 261 33.09 0.40 7.12
N ALA A 262 32.90 1.20 6.06
CA ALA A 262 32.95 0.74 4.66
C ALA A 262 34.29 0.10 4.25
N ASP A 263 35.41 0.52 4.86
CA ASP A 263 36.75 0.00 4.62
C ASP A 263 36.94 -1.44 5.13
N THR A 264 36.35 -1.75 6.28
CA THR A 264 36.44 -3.07 6.93
C THR A 264 35.20 -3.94 6.70
N LYS A 265 34.11 -3.37 6.19
CA LYS A 265 32.79 -3.99 6.07
C LYS A 265 32.28 -4.55 7.39
N LYS A 266 32.43 -3.75 8.46
CA LYS A 266 32.04 -4.08 9.82
C LYS A 266 31.23 -2.95 10.45
N TYR A 267 30.50 -3.29 11.51
CA TYR A 267 29.65 -2.41 12.30
C TYR A 267 30.29 -2.16 13.67
N ASP A 268 30.55 -0.91 14.04
CA ASP A 268 31.18 -0.55 15.31
C ASP A 268 30.14 -0.21 16.39
N LEU A 269 29.89 -1.15 17.31
CA LEU A 269 28.90 -0.95 18.38
C LEU A 269 29.36 0.02 19.49
N ASP A 270 30.55 0.60 19.40
CA ASP A 270 31.06 1.65 20.31
C ASP A 270 31.63 2.83 19.49
N PHE A 271 31.09 3.11 18.30
CA PHE A 271 31.62 4.11 17.35
C PHE A 271 31.79 5.54 17.89
N LYS A 272 31.07 5.89 18.97
CA LYS A 272 31.20 7.18 19.66
C LYS A 272 32.43 7.26 20.56
N ASN A 273 33.07 6.12 20.86
CA ASN A 273 34.33 6.04 21.57
C ASN A 273 35.48 6.13 20.55
N PRO A 274 36.33 7.17 20.62
CA PRO A 274 37.51 7.29 19.75
C PRO A 274 38.47 6.11 19.86
N ASP A 275 38.47 5.43 21.02
CA ASP A 275 39.29 4.25 21.32
C ASP A 275 38.45 2.95 21.30
N SER A 276 37.47 2.85 20.38
CA SER A 276 36.64 1.66 20.24
C SER A 276 37.50 0.39 20.00
N PRO A 277 37.41 -0.64 20.86
CA PRO A 277 38.24 -1.82 20.73
C PRO A 277 37.77 -2.73 19.59
N ASP A 278 38.69 -3.48 18.99
CA ASP A 278 38.39 -4.38 17.86
C ASP A 278 37.23 -5.36 18.10
N SER A 279 37.02 -5.76 19.36
CA SER A 279 35.91 -6.64 19.76
C SER A 279 34.51 -6.05 19.55
N MET A 280 34.40 -4.72 19.45
CA MET A 280 33.14 -4.01 19.17
C MET A 280 32.82 -3.93 17.68
N ASN A 281 33.80 -4.20 16.80
CA ASN A 281 33.58 -4.25 15.35
C ASN A 281 33.00 -5.63 14.95
N LYS A 282 31.73 -5.65 14.55
CA LYS A 282 31.00 -6.86 14.17
C LYS A 282 30.85 -6.97 12.66
N THR A 283 30.97 -8.19 12.14
CA THR A 283 30.52 -8.53 10.79
C THR A 283 28.99 -8.60 10.72
N ALA A 284 28.40 -8.61 9.52
CA ALA A 284 26.96 -8.79 9.34
C ALA A 284 26.43 -10.08 10.00
N ASP A 285 27.16 -11.20 9.89
CA ASP A 285 26.75 -12.48 10.49
C ASP A 285 26.78 -12.41 12.05
N GLU A 286 27.73 -11.67 12.63
CA GLU A 286 27.78 -11.42 14.08
C GLU A 286 26.65 -10.48 14.55
N MET A 287 26.28 -9.48 13.73
CA MET A 287 25.13 -8.62 13.98
C MET A 287 23.81 -9.42 13.93
N ILE A 288 23.65 -10.33 12.96
CA ILE A 288 22.50 -11.26 12.89
C ILE A 288 22.42 -12.10 14.17
N ALA A 289 23.55 -12.66 14.63
CA ALA A 289 23.59 -13.45 15.86
C ALA A 289 23.18 -12.63 17.09
N LEU A 290 23.63 -11.37 17.18
CA LEU A 290 23.24 -10.43 18.24
C LEU A 290 21.73 -10.17 18.23
N TYR A 291 21.13 -9.88 17.07
CA TYR A 291 19.69 -9.63 16.97
C TYR A 291 18.87 -10.87 17.32
N LYS A 292 19.33 -12.08 16.94
CA LYS A 292 18.67 -13.33 17.32
C LYS A 292 18.70 -13.57 18.83
N ASP A 293 19.80 -13.23 19.50
CA ASP A 293 19.89 -13.28 20.96
C ASP A 293 18.89 -12.31 21.60
N TRP A 294 18.76 -11.09 21.08
CA TRP A 294 17.75 -10.14 21.55
C TRP A 294 16.32 -10.63 21.36
N ILE A 295 15.99 -11.17 20.19
CA ILE A 295 14.66 -11.72 19.90
C ILE A 295 14.34 -12.90 20.84
N ALA A 296 15.34 -13.70 21.23
CA ALA A 296 15.16 -14.78 22.18
C ALA A 296 14.98 -14.29 23.63
N LYS A 297 15.67 -13.20 24.03
CA LYS A 297 15.68 -12.69 25.41
C LYS A 297 14.54 -11.70 25.70
N TYR A 298 14.12 -10.91 24.73
CA TYR A 298 13.17 -9.80 24.90
C TYR A 298 12.01 -9.90 23.90
N PRO A 299 10.84 -9.28 24.19
CA PRO A 299 9.66 -9.36 23.33
C PRO A 299 9.77 -8.45 22.08
N PHE A 300 10.80 -8.66 21.26
CA PHE A 300 11.01 -7.92 20.02
C PHE A 300 10.01 -8.35 18.95
N VAL A 301 9.35 -7.36 18.33
CA VAL A 301 8.43 -7.56 17.21
C VAL A 301 8.79 -6.76 15.97
N SER A 302 9.71 -5.80 16.09
CA SER A 302 10.17 -4.97 14.96
C SER A 302 11.62 -4.53 15.14
N ILE A 303 12.41 -4.61 14.06
CA ILE A 303 13.78 -4.08 13.98
C ILE A 303 13.88 -3.24 12.70
N GLU A 304 14.21 -1.97 12.87
CA GLU A 304 14.42 -0.96 11.82
C GLU A 304 15.92 -0.76 11.59
N ASP A 305 16.28 -0.68 10.30
CA ASP A 305 17.64 -0.51 9.78
C ASP A 305 18.75 -1.34 10.46
N PRO A 306 18.63 -2.68 10.51
CA PRO A 306 19.60 -3.56 11.16
C PRO A 306 21.00 -3.55 10.52
N PHE A 307 21.13 -3.09 9.27
CA PHE A 307 22.38 -3.06 8.49
C PHE A 307 22.48 -1.76 7.68
N ASP A 308 23.67 -1.52 7.12
CA ASP A 308 23.94 -0.36 6.26
C ASP A 308 22.99 -0.29 5.06
N GLN A 309 22.63 0.93 4.66
CA GLN A 309 21.69 1.23 3.56
C GLN A 309 22.02 0.54 2.22
N ASP A 310 23.25 0.06 2.01
CA ASP A 310 23.63 -0.71 0.82
C ASP A 310 24.10 -2.15 1.09
N ASP A 311 24.00 -2.67 2.33
CA ASP A 311 24.31 -4.06 2.66
C ASP A 311 23.11 -5.01 2.38
N TRP A 312 22.68 -5.03 1.10
CA TRP A 312 21.53 -5.82 0.62
C TRP A 312 21.63 -7.31 0.98
N ASP A 313 22.85 -7.87 0.97
CA ASP A 313 23.09 -9.27 1.27
C ASP A 313 22.82 -9.58 2.76
N ALA A 314 23.25 -8.71 3.67
CA ALA A 314 22.97 -8.86 5.10
C ALA A 314 21.45 -8.79 5.40
N TYR A 315 20.76 -7.82 4.78
CA TYR A 315 19.30 -7.72 4.86
C TYR A 315 18.60 -8.99 4.39
N SER A 316 18.91 -9.47 3.18
CA SER A 316 18.29 -10.68 2.62
C SER A 316 18.57 -11.93 3.46
N LYS A 317 19.77 -12.07 4.02
CA LYS A 317 20.09 -13.15 4.97
C LYS A 317 19.24 -13.05 6.23
N PHE A 318 19.17 -11.87 6.85
CA PHE A 318 18.40 -11.67 8.07
C PHE A 318 16.90 -11.88 7.86
N GLN A 319 16.35 -11.37 6.76
CA GLN A 319 14.96 -11.62 6.36
C GLN A 319 14.65 -13.11 6.20
N ALA A 320 15.58 -13.89 5.62
CA ALA A 320 15.42 -15.34 5.48
C ALA A 320 15.45 -16.08 6.83
N GLU A 321 16.17 -15.58 7.83
CA GLU A 321 16.32 -16.23 9.13
C GLU A 321 15.19 -15.91 10.12
N VAL A 322 14.67 -14.67 10.15
CA VAL A 322 13.72 -14.25 11.20
C VAL A 322 12.47 -13.53 10.70
N GLY A 323 12.38 -13.20 9.41
CA GLY A 323 11.35 -12.32 8.85
C GLY A 323 9.90 -12.80 9.00
N ASP A 324 9.69 -14.11 9.20
CA ASP A 324 8.37 -14.66 9.49
C ASP A 324 7.87 -14.22 10.89
N SER A 325 8.78 -14.16 11.86
CA SER A 325 8.47 -13.89 13.28
C SER A 325 8.57 -12.42 13.66
N VAL A 326 9.48 -11.67 13.03
CA VAL A 326 9.80 -10.28 13.39
C VAL A 326 9.68 -9.38 12.17
N GLN A 327 9.14 -8.18 12.38
CA GLN A 327 9.10 -7.17 11.34
C GLN A 327 10.51 -6.62 11.10
N ILE A 328 10.93 -6.57 9.84
CA ILE A 328 12.19 -5.94 9.44
C ILE A 328 11.82 -4.72 8.62
N VAL A 329 12.07 -3.54 9.17
CA VAL A 329 11.69 -2.26 8.59
C VAL A 329 12.90 -1.67 7.86
N GLY A 330 12.72 -1.34 6.58
CA GLY A 330 13.70 -0.55 5.84
C GLY A 330 13.33 0.93 5.87
N ASP A 331 14.24 1.76 6.36
CA ASP A 331 14.19 3.22 6.38
C ASP A 331 15.24 3.81 5.44
N ASP A 332 16.51 3.91 5.84
CA ASP A 332 17.61 4.39 4.98
C ASP A 332 17.82 3.45 3.77
N LEU A 333 17.53 2.15 3.93
CA LEU A 333 17.55 1.17 2.85
C LEU A 333 16.58 1.55 1.70
N LEU A 334 15.40 2.08 2.06
CA LEU A 334 14.28 2.27 1.14
C LEU A 334 14.01 3.73 0.79
N VAL A 335 14.30 4.65 1.70
CA VAL A 335 14.07 6.12 1.62
C VAL A 335 12.71 6.50 1.06
N THR A 336 11.67 5.72 1.38
CA THR A 336 10.32 5.87 0.82
C THR A 336 10.29 5.90 -0.73
N ASN A 337 11.29 5.34 -1.41
CA ASN A 337 11.46 5.39 -2.86
C ASN A 337 10.93 4.11 -3.53
N PRO A 338 9.93 4.20 -4.44
CA PRO A 338 9.36 3.02 -5.11
C PRO A 338 10.36 2.12 -5.83
N LYS A 339 11.45 2.65 -6.42
CA LYS A 339 12.48 1.82 -7.08
C LYS A 339 13.32 1.04 -6.07
N ARG A 340 13.64 1.62 -4.91
CA ARG A 340 14.36 0.91 -3.85
C ARG A 340 13.46 -0.13 -3.18
N VAL A 341 12.17 0.19 -2.98
CA VAL A 341 11.15 -0.79 -2.56
C VAL A 341 11.09 -1.96 -3.54
N GLN A 342 11.04 -1.70 -4.85
CA GLN A 342 11.06 -2.79 -5.85
C GLN A 342 12.32 -3.66 -5.74
N LYS A 343 13.51 -3.04 -5.63
CA LYS A 343 14.76 -3.80 -5.45
C LYS A 343 14.72 -4.67 -4.18
N ALA A 344 14.21 -4.12 -3.08
CA ALA A 344 14.09 -4.81 -1.80
C ALA A 344 13.10 -5.98 -1.86
N LEU A 345 12.02 -5.85 -2.65
CA LEU A 345 11.10 -6.95 -2.96
C LEU A 345 11.80 -8.05 -3.77
N ASP A 346 12.54 -7.66 -4.81
CA ASP A 346 13.21 -8.60 -5.72
C ASP A 346 14.27 -9.44 -4.99
N CYS A 347 15.05 -8.83 -4.09
CA CYS A 347 16.07 -9.54 -3.30
C CYS A 347 15.56 -10.02 -1.93
N LYS A 348 14.29 -9.77 -1.57
CA LYS A 348 13.70 -10.11 -0.27
C LYS A 348 14.52 -9.58 0.91
N ALA A 349 14.86 -8.29 0.88
CA ALA A 349 15.71 -7.65 1.89
C ALA A 349 15.00 -7.39 3.23
N CYS A 350 13.71 -7.05 3.20
CA CYS A 350 12.94 -6.72 4.40
C CYS A 350 11.47 -7.09 4.21
N ASN A 351 10.62 -6.74 5.18
CA ASN A 351 9.19 -7.04 5.13
C ASN A 351 8.30 -5.88 5.59
N ALA A 352 8.88 -4.69 5.74
CA ALA A 352 8.15 -3.47 6.05
C ALA A 352 8.87 -2.22 5.54
N LEU A 353 8.07 -1.24 5.15
CA LEU A 353 8.53 0.10 4.76
C LEU A 353 8.35 1.08 5.93
N LEU A 354 9.38 1.86 6.25
CA LEU A 354 9.19 3.10 7.01
C LEU A 354 8.77 4.22 6.05
N LEU A 355 7.54 4.71 6.19
CA LEU A 355 6.97 5.72 5.30
C LEU A 355 7.19 7.12 5.89
N LYS A 356 8.19 7.84 5.36
CA LYS A 356 8.44 9.25 5.66
C LYS A 356 8.08 10.10 4.44
N VAL A 357 6.94 10.77 4.51
CA VAL A 357 6.39 11.58 3.40
C VAL A 357 7.38 12.59 2.82
N ASN A 358 8.27 13.17 3.64
CA ASN A 358 9.26 14.13 3.16
C ASN A 358 10.48 13.50 2.49
N GLN A 359 10.77 12.21 2.71
CA GLN A 359 11.82 11.50 1.97
C GLN A 359 11.45 11.30 0.50
N ILE A 360 10.16 11.22 0.18
CA ILE A 360 9.68 11.11 -1.20
C ILE A 360 9.17 12.44 -1.76
N GLY A 361 8.62 13.33 -0.93
CA GLY A 361 8.36 14.74 -1.28
C GLY A 361 6.97 15.07 -1.82
N SER A 362 6.07 14.10 -2.00
CA SER A 362 4.66 14.35 -2.32
C SER A 362 3.71 13.34 -1.68
N VAL A 363 2.45 13.72 -1.46
CA VAL A 363 1.42 12.82 -0.92
C VAL A 363 1.11 11.68 -1.91
N THR A 364 1.07 11.98 -3.22
CA THR A 364 0.82 10.96 -4.25
C THR A 364 1.89 9.86 -4.26
N GLU A 365 3.18 10.23 -4.28
CA GLU A 365 4.26 9.23 -4.30
C GLU A 365 4.36 8.47 -2.95
N ALA A 366 4.00 9.09 -1.83
CA ALA A 366 3.92 8.40 -0.54
C ALA A 366 2.77 7.36 -0.51
N ILE A 367 1.61 7.69 -1.08
CA ILE A 367 0.51 6.73 -1.27
C ILE A 367 0.97 5.57 -2.16
N GLU A 368 1.69 5.85 -3.24
CA GLU A 368 2.23 4.83 -4.16
C GLU A 368 3.20 3.88 -3.44
N ALA A 369 4.21 4.41 -2.72
CA ALA A 369 5.17 3.61 -1.97
C ALA A 369 4.50 2.75 -0.88
N SER A 370 3.54 3.33 -0.14
CA SER A 370 2.74 2.59 0.83
C SER A 370 1.93 1.48 0.18
N SER A 371 1.24 1.79 -0.92
CA SER A 371 0.36 0.84 -1.60
C SER A 371 1.16 -0.30 -2.20
N MET A 372 2.29 -0.01 -2.85
CA MET A 372 3.21 -1.01 -3.40
C MET A 372 3.69 -1.99 -2.33
N SER A 373 4.10 -1.47 -1.17
CA SER A 373 4.56 -2.30 -0.04
C SER A 373 3.42 -3.17 0.49
N GLN A 374 2.25 -2.58 0.74
CA GLN A 374 1.07 -3.29 1.19
C GLN A 374 0.62 -4.37 0.20
N PHE A 375 0.62 -4.09 -1.11
CA PHE A 375 0.30 -5.06 -2.17
C PHE A 375 1.25 -6.26 -2.18
N ALA A 376 2.51 -6.04 -1.80
CA ALA A 376 3.50 -7.11 -1.65
C ALA A 376 3.42 -7.86 -0.31
N GLY A 377 2.41 -7.57 0.53
CA GLY A 377 2.24 -8.19 1.84
C GLY A 377 3.15 -7.60 2.93
N TRP A 378 3.81 -6.48 2.68
CA TRP A 378 4.66 -5.82 3.67
C TRP A 378 3.86 -4.94 4.62
N GLY A 379 4.38 -4.78 5.83
CA GLY A 379 3.93 -3.73 6.73
C GLY A 379 4.35 -2.35 6.25
N VAL A 380 3.62 -1.31 6.67
CA VAL A 380 4.01 0.08 6.44
C VAL A 380 3.91 0.83 7.76
N MET A 381 5.03 1.33 8.26
CA MET A 381 5.07 2.14 9.46
C MET A 381 5.18 3.61 9.06
N VAL A 382 4.09 4.36 9.25
CA VAL A 382 4.15 5.81 9.04
C VAL A 382 5.08 6.41 10.09
N SER A 383 5.99 7.29 9.68
CA SER A 383 7.01 7.82 10.55
C SER A 383 7.06 9.35 10.54
N HIS A 384 7.42 9.89 11.70
CA HIS A 384 7.83 11.29 11.87
C HIS A 384 9.25 11.55 11.32
N ARG A 385 9.79 12.74 11.58
CA ARG A 385 11.24 13.00 11.55
C ARG A 385 11.73 13.58 12.87
N SER A 386 13.04 13.57 13.09
CA SER A 386 13.65 14.16 14.29
C SER A 386 13.32 15.66 14.43
N GLY A 387 13.26 16.42 13.33
CA GLY A 387 12.77 17.81 13.32
C GLY A 387 11.30 17.92 12.92
N GLU A 388 10.38 17.56 13.81
CA GLU A 388 8.93 17.69 13.57
C GLU A 388 8.38 19.10 13.80
N THR A 389 7.14 19.33 13.36
CA THR A 389 6.35 20.56 13.60
C THR A 389 5.07 20.24 14.41
N GLU A 390 4.24 21.24 14.70
CA GLU A 390 2.90 21.04 15.28
C GLU A 390 1.90 20.37 14.32
N ASP A 391 2.26 20.25 13.04
CA ASP A 391 1.40 19.70 11.99
C ASP A 391 1.07 18.22 12.27
N SER A 392 -0.21 17.86 12.35
CA SER A 392 -0.64 16.49 12.66
C SER A 392 -0.93 15.61 11.43
N PHE A 393 -0.49 15.99 10.22
CA PHE A 393 -0.86 15.32 8.96
C PHE A 393 -0.63 13.80 8.97
N ILE A 394 0.49 13.34 9.51
CA ILE A 394 0.82 11.91 9.50
C ILE A 394 -0.11 11.05 10.37
N ALA A 395 -0.84 11.65 11.32
CA ALA A 395 -1.88 10.96 12.08
C ALA A 395 -3.11 10.63 11.21
N ASP A 396 -3.53 11.57 10.36
CA ASP A 396 -4.58 11.31 9.38
C ASP A 396 -4.08 10.37 8.26
N LEU A 397 -2.81 10.48 7.88
CA LEU A 397 -2.18 9.65 6.86
C LEU A 397 -2.16 8.17 7.25
N VAL A 398 -1.71 7.83 8.47
CA VAL A 398 -1.64 6.43 8.92
C VAL A 398 -3.02 5.76 8.96
N VAL A 399 -4.05 6.51 9.37
CA VAL A 399 -5.44 6.02 9.39
C VAL A 399 -5.98 5.88 7.96
N GLY A 400 -5.76 6.89 7.11
CA GLY A 400 -6.24 6.88 5.72
C GLY A 400 -5.58 5.79 4.86
N LEU A 401 -4.27 5.61 4.98
CA LEU A 401 -3.52 4.53 4.34
C LEU A 401 -3.77 3.16 4.99
N ARG A 402 -4.46 3.14 6.14
CA ARG A 402 -4.81 1.94 6.90
C ARG A 402 -3.56 1.10 7.20
N THR A 403 -2.44 1.72 7.58
CA THR A 403 -1.17 0.97 7.67
C THR A 403 -1.04 0.13 8.94
N GLY A 404 -1.79 0.48 9.99
CA GLY A 404 -1.87 -0.27 11.24
C GLY A 404 -0.78 0.05 12.26
N GLN A 405 0.18 0.94 11.94
CA GLN A 405 1.31 1.25 12.82
C GLN A 405 1.94 2.61 12.52
N ILE A 406 2.36 3.32 13.57
CA ILE A 406 2.96 4.65 13.48
C ILE A 406 4.09 4.81 14.51
N LYS A 407 5.22 5.37 14.09
CA LYS A 407 6.31 5.84 14.96
C LYS A 407 6.32 7.36 14.91
N THR A 408 5.91 8.02 16.00
CA THR A 408 5.88 9.49 16.06
C THR A 408 6.46 10.05 17.36
N GLY A 409 7.42 9.33 17.94
CA GLY A 409 8.23 9.76 19.10
C GLY A 409 7.64 9.32 20.44
N ALA A 410 8.23 9.81 21.53
CA ALA A 410 7.76 9.54 22.89
C ALA A 410 6.36 10.15 23.15
N PRO A 411 5.65 9.72 24.20
CA PRO A 411 4.52 10.48 24.76
C PRO A 411 5.02 11.73 25.53
N CYS A 412 5.93 12.48 24.92
CA CYS A 412 6.57 13.69 25.43
C CYS A 412 6.91 14.62 24.26
N ARG A 413 6.90 15.93 24.51
CA ARG A 413 7.07 17.02 23.53
C ARG A 413 5.89 17.14 22.55
N SER A 414 5.42 18.37 22.35
CA SER A 414 4.11 18.61 21.73
C SER A 414 4.06 18.34 20.23
N GLU A 415 5.18 18.42 19.52
CA GLU A 415 5.29 18.04 18.11
C GLU A 415 5.03 16.54 17.90
N ARG A 416 5.24 15.71 18.94
CA ARG A 416 4.93 14.27 18.99
C ARG A 416 3.49 14.07 19.42
N LEU A 417 3.14 14.65 20.56
CA LEU A 417 1.80 14.57 21.14
C LEU A 417 0.71 15.16 20.22
N ALA A 418 1.03 16.10 19.33
CA ALA A 418 0.10 16.62 18.33
C ALA A 418 -0.49 15.50 17.46
N LYS A 419 0.34 14.54 17.04
CA LYS A 419 -0.08 13.39 16.21
C LYS A 419 -0.86 12.37 17.04
N TYR A 420 -0.35 12.02 18.21
CA TYR A 420 -1.05 11.11 19.11
C TYR A 420 -2.42 11.64 19.56
N ASN A 421 -2.51 12.93 19.89
CA ASN A 421 -3.78 13.57 20.23
C ASN A 421 -4.71 13.65 19.03
N GLN A 422 -4.19 13.80 17.81
CA GLN A 422 -5.01 13.73 16.61
C GLN A 422 -5.58 12.33 16.41
N LEU A 423 -4.81 11.27 16.65
CA LEU A 423 -5.31 9.89 16.61
C LEU A 423 -6.39 9.63 17.67
N LEU A 424 -6.28 10.19 18.88
CA LEU A 424 -7.36 10.13 19.89
C LEU A 424 -8.66 10.78 19.39
N ARG A 425 -8.57 11.93 18.71
CA ARG A 425 -9.73 12.61 18.12
C ARG A 425 -10.34 11.82 16.97
N ILE A 426 -9.51 11.23 16.11
CA ILE A 426 -9.97 10.38 15.00
C ILE A 426 -10.70 9.14 15.53
N GLU A 427 -10.14 8.46 16.54
CA GLU A 427 -10.80 7.32 17.19
C GLU A 427 -12.17 7.70 17.76
N GLU A 428 -12.26 8.86 18.43
CA GLU A 428 -13.50 9.39 18.97
C GLU A 428 -14.53 9.71 17.88
N GLU A 429 -14.12 10.35 16.78
CA GLU A 429 -14.99 10.67 15.64
C GLU A 429 -15.51 9.40 14.92
N LEU A 430 -14.67 8.36 14.83
CA LEU A 430 -15.00 7.11 14.16
C LEU A 430 -15.94 6.24 14.99
N GLY A 431 -15.77 6.21 16.32
CA GLY A 431 -16.56 5.38 17.22
C GLY A 431 -16.50 3.91 16.80
N SER A 432 -17.66 3.28 16.60
CA SER A 432 -17.74 1.87 16.19
C SER A 432 -17.26 1.59 14.75
N ARG A 433 -16.87 2.61 13.98
CA ARG A 433 -16.37 2.46 12.60
C ARG A 433 -14.86 2.20 12.53
N CYS A 434 -14.17 2.17 13.66
CA CYS A 434 -12.77 1.78 13.71
C CYS A 434 -12.50 0.62 14.66
N SER A 435 -11.49 -0.17 14.31
CA SER A 435 -10.84 -1.11 15.22
C SER A 435 -9.42 -0.63 15.55
N TYR A 436 -8.79 -1.25 16.54
CA TYR A 436 -7.36 -1.07 16.81
C TYR A 436 -6.56 -2.20 16.18
N ALA A 437 -5.43 -1.88 15.56
CA ALA A 437 -4.61 -2.86 14.83
C ALA A 437 -4.08 -4.00 15.72
N GLY A 438 -3.74 -3.68 16.98
CA GLY A 438 -3.29 -4.65 17.97
C GLY A 438 -2.16 -5.55 17.48
N THR A 439 -2.26 -6.86 17.74
CA THR A 439 -1.28 -7.85 17.28
C THR A 439 -1.22 -8.01 15.75
N GLY A 440 -2.22 -7.52 15.02
CA GLY A 440 -2.30 -7.57 13.56
C GLY A 440 -1.58 -6.43 12.83
N PHE A 441 -0.91 -5.53 13.54
CA PHE A 441 -0.34 -4.26 13.03
C PHE A 441 0.53 -4.38 11.77
N ARG A 442 1.16 -5.53 11.51
CA ARG A 442 1.99 -5.77 10.33
C ARG A 442 1.20 -5.81 9.02
N ASN A 443 -0.06 -6.26 9.05
CA ASN A 443 -0.76 -6.70 7.82
C ASN A 443 -2.12 -6.02 7.57
N ILE A 444 -2.49 -5.01 8.37
CA ILE A 444 -3.84 -4.39 8.35
C ILE A 444 -4.21 -3.73 7.00
N GLY A 445 -3.25 -3.08 6.34
CA GLY A 445 -3.46 -2.32 5.10
C GLY A 445 -3.04 -3.05 3.83
N SER A 446 -2.38 -4.19 4.01
CA SER A 446 -2.09 -5.14 2.95
C SER A 446 -3.42 -5.73 2.49
N PRO A 447 -3.67 -5.84 1.17
CA PRO A 447 -4.81 -6.60 0.68
C PRO A 447 -4.79 -7.94 1.40
N ALA A 448 -5.93 -8.32 1.98
CA ALA A 448 -5.99 -9.46 2.85
C ALA A 448 -5.40 -10.70 2.14
N PHE A 449 -4.17 -11.07 2.49
CA PHE A 449 -3.81 -12.48 2.51
C PHE A 449 -4.81 -13.12 3.50
N GLY A 450 -5.95 -13.61 2.99
CA GLY A 450 -6.96 -14.24 3.83
C GLY A 450 -8.42 -14.13 3.35
N MET A 451 -8.83 -13.09 2.61
CA MET A 451 -10.13 -13.14 1.91
C MET A 451 -9.93 -13.70 0.51
N LYS A 452 -9.52 -14.96 0.46
CA LYS A 452 -9.39 -15.67 -0.80
C LYS A 452 -10.79 -15.89 -1.36
N ARG A 453 -11.09 -15.18 -2.45
CA ARG A 453 -12.27 -15.44 -3.24
C ARG A 453 -11.98 -16.71 -4.01
N LYS A 454 -12.96 -17.61 -4.07
CA LYS A 454 -12.84 -18.84 -4.85
C LYS A 454 -12.52 -18.47 -6.30
N PRO A 455 -11.36 -18.87 -6.85
CA PRO A 455 -10.96 -18.44 -8.18
C PRO A 455 -11.95 -18.89 -9.25
N PHE A 456 -12.06 -18.10 -10.31
CA PHE A 456 -12.81 -18.46 -11.50
C PHE A 456 -11.85 -18.57 -12.69
N VAL A 457 -11.92 -19.68 -13.43
CA VAL A 457 -11.11 -19.92 -14.63
C VAL A 457 -12.04 -20.19 -15.82
N GLY A 458 -12.17 -19.19 -16.68
CA GLY A 458 -12.93 -19.25 -17.92
C GLY A 458 -12.04 -19.62 -19.12
N GLY A 459 -12.50 -20.51 -20.00
CA GLY A 459 -11.90 -20.74 -21.31
C GLY A 459 -12.77 -20.13 -22.41
N ASN A 460 -12.39 -18.98 -22.98
CA ASN A 460 -13.12 -18.35 -24.07
C ASN A 460 -12.59 -18.81 -25.43
N TRP A 461 -13.30 -19.72 -26.08
CA TRP A 461 -12.86 -20.34 -27.33
C TRP A 461 -13.13 -19.50 -28.56
N LYS A 462 -13.94 -18.43 -28.44
CA LYS A 462 -14.34 -17.56 -29.55
C LYS A 462 -14.86 -18.39 -30.74
N CYS A 463 -14.57 -17.98 -31.96
CA CYS A 463 -14.90 -18.72 -33.19
C CYS A 463 -13.85 -19.79 -33.55
N ASN A 464 -13.35 -20.56 -32.58
CA ASN A 464 -12.37 -21.63 -32.82
C ASN A 464 -12.90 -23.03 -32.49
N GLY A 465 -12.30 -24.03 -33.12
CA GLY A 465 -12.53 -25.45 -32.86
C GLY A 465 -13.39 -26.12 -33.92
N LYS A 466 -12.97 -27.31 -34.36
CA LYS A 466 -13.84 -28.28 -35.03
C LYS A 466 -14.45 -29.18 -33.95
N LEU A 467 -15.61 -29.78 -34.22
CA LEU A 467 -16.28 -30.67 -33.26
C LEU A 467 -15.36 -31.75 -32.67
N SER A 468 -14.47 -32.35 -33.47
CA SER A 468 -13.51 -33.35 -32.97
C SER A 468 -12.53 -32.77 -31.95
N ALA A 469 -11.96 -31.59 -32.24
CA ALA A 469 -11.03 -30.90 -31.34
C ALA A 469 -11.72 -30.45 -30.04
N VAL A 470 -12.98 -30.02 -30.12
CA VAL A 470 -13.80 -29.70 -28.93
C VAL A 470 -13.93 -30.93 -28.02
N LYS A 471 -14.28 -32.09 -28.59
CA LYS A 471 -14.43 -33.33 -27.83
C LYS A 471 -13.11 -33.78 -27.20
N GLU A 472 -12.01 -33.69 -27.94
CA GLU A 472 -10.66 -34.02 -27.45
C GLU A 472 -10.24 -33.14 -26.26
N LEU A 473 -10.42 -31.81 -26.38
CA LEU A 473 -10.07 -30.87 -25.30
C LEU A 473 -10.91 -31.08 -24.04
N LEU A 474 -12.24 -31.23 -24.18
CA LEU A 474 -13.11 -31.44 -23.01
C LEU A 474 -12.81 -32.77 -22.31
N THR A 475 -12.47 -33.81 -23.07
CA THR A 475 -12.03 -35.09 -22.51
C THR A 475 -10.72 -34.93 -21.72
N ALA A 476 -9.77 -34.15 -22.25
CA ALA A 476 -8.52 -33.85 -21.54
C ALA A 476 -8.77 -33.04 -20.25
N PHE A 477 -9.71 -32.09 -20.28
CA PHE A 477 -9.99 -31.23 -19.12
C PHE A 477 -10.75 -31.96 -18.01
N LYS A 478 -11.66 -32.88 -18.34
CA LYS A 478 -12.37 -33.72 -17.35
C LYS A 478 -11.41 -34.54 -16.48
N GLY A 479 -10.25 -34.92 -17.02
CA GLY A 479 -9.20 -35.63 -16.30
C GLY A 479 -8.26 -34.75 -15.47
N ALA A 480 -8.45 -33.43 -15.45
CA ALA A 480 -7.47 -32.46 -14.93
C ALA A 480 -7.50 -32.25 -13.40
N GLY A 481 -8.46 -32.84 -12.68
CA GLY A 481 -8.51 -32.73 -11.22
C GLY A 481 -8.95 -31.36 -10.67
N ALA A 482 -9.76 -30.63 -11.44
CA ALA A 482 -10.47 -29.45 -10.94
C ALA A 482 -11.40 -29.87 -9.78
N ASP A 483 -11.35 -29.14 -8.67
CA ASP A 483 -12.20 -29.35 -7.51
C ASP A 483 -13.15 -28.15 -7.38
N ALA A 484 -14.44 -28.43 -7.60
CA ALA A 484 -15.52 -27.47 -7.54
C ALA A 484 -15.65 -26.78 -6.17
N LYS A 485 -14.95 -27.21 -5.12
CA LYS A 485 -14.89 -26.48 -3.85
C LYS A 485 -13.82 -25.40 -3.83
N SER A 486 -12.80 -25.51 -4.68
CA SER A 486 -11.63 -24.62 -4.69
C SER A 486 -11.46 -23.79 -5.96
N VAL A 487 -12.16 -24.10 -7.04
CA VAL A 487 -12.14 -23.30 -8.28
C VAL A 487 -13.45 -23.47 -9.03
N ASP A 488 -13.99 -22.39 -9.59
CA ASP A 488 -15.05 -22.46 -10.59
C ASP A 488 -14.42 -22.47 -11.98
N VAL A 489 -14.78 -23.44 -12.82
CA VAL A 489 -14.28 -23.54 -14.19
C VAL A 489 -15.47 -23.45 -15.15
N ALA A 490 -15.36 -22.59 -16.16
CA ALA A 490 -16.37 -22.45 -17.20
C ALA A 490 -15.75 -22.44 -18.61
N ILE A 491 -16.28 -23.25 -19.52
CA ILE A 491 -15.88 -23.24 -20.93
C ILE A 491 -16.93 -22.50 -21.76
N PHE A 492 -16.51 -21.42 -22.40
CA PHE A 492 -17.33 -20.65 -23.33
C PHE A 492 -17.03 -21.11 -24.75
N ALA A 493 -17.68 -22.22 -25.15
CA ALA A 493 -17.58 -22.80 -26.49
C ALA A 493 -18.49 -22.06 -27.49
N PRO A 494 -18.22 -22.14 -28.81
CA PRO A 494 -19.18 -21.69 -29.82
C PRO A 494 -20.57 -22.29 -29.58
N THR A 495 -21.64 -21.52 -29.72
CA THR A 495 -23.02 -21.96 -29.42
C THR A 495 -23.40 -23.26 -30.14
N LEU A 496 -22.93 -23.44 -31.39
CA LEU A 496 -23.14 -24.67 -32.18
C LEU A 496 -22.49 -25.93 -31.58
N HIS A 497 -21.53 -25.77 -30.66
CA HIS A 497 -20.82 -26.88 -30.02
C HIS A 497 -21.30 -27.14 -28.59
N ILE A 498 -22.19 -26.32 -28.04
CA ILE A 498 -22.68 -26.47 -26.66
C ILE A 498 -23.33 -27.84 -26.42
N PRO A 499 -24.25 -28.37 -27.27
CA PRO A 499 -24.85 -29.68 -27.01
C PRO A 499 -23.83 -30.82 -26.95
N ALA A 500 -22.84 -30.81 -27.84
CA ALA A 500 -21.75 -31.79 -27.82
C ALA A 500 -20.83 -31.61 -26.61
N ALA A 501 -20.61 -30.38 -26.18
CA ALA A 501 -19.83 -30.10 -24.98
C ALA A 501 -20.54 -30.59 -23.71
N GLN A 502 -21.87 -30.43 -23.63
CA GLN A 502 -22.70 -30.97 -22.54
C GLN A 502 -22.59 -32.49 -22.46
N GLU A 503 -22.64 -33.17 -23.62
CA GLU A 503 -22.48 -34.63 -23.68
C GLU A 503 -21.10 -35.07 -23.16
N CYS A 504 -20.02 -34.38 -23.55
CA CYS A 504 -18.66 -34.69 -23.07
C CYS A 504 -18.49 -34.47 -21.56
N LEU A 505 -19.07 -33.39 -21.03
CA LEU A 505 -18.99 -33.04 -19.61
C LEU A 505 -20.05 -33.73 -18.75
N ALA A 506 -20.91 -34.59 -19.32
CA ALA A 506 -21.92 -35.30 -18.55
C ALA A 506 -21.30 -36.06 -17.36
N GLY A 507 -21.84 -35.82 -16.16
CA GLY A 507 -21.36 -36.38 -14.90
C GLY A 507 -20.11 -35.71 -14.30
N ASP A 508 -19.57 -34.67 -14.94
CA ASP A 508 -18.53 -33.81 -14.35
C ASP A 508 -19.18 -32.63 -13.64
N ALA A 509 -18.89 -32.46 -12.33
CA ALA A 509 -19.40 -31.34 -11.54
C ALA A 509 -18.39 -30.19 -11.42
N ALA A 510 -17.16 -30.36 -11.91
CA ALA A 510 -16.06 -29.41 -11.75
C ALA A 510 -15.96 -28.40 -12.91
N ILE A 511 -16.46 -28.75 -14.10
CA ILE A 511 -16.41 -27.88 -15.28
C ILE A 511 -17.83 -27.57 -15.75
N SER A 512 -18.17 -26.29 -15.75
CA SER A 512 -19.42 -25.78 -16.29
C SER A 512 -19.25 -25.28 -17.74
N LEU A 513 -20.38 -25.07 -18.42
CA LEU A 513 -20.42 -24.41 -19.72
C LEU A 513 -20.95 -22.99 -19.60
N GLY A 514 -20.58 -22.15 -20.56
CA GLY A 514 -21.18 -20.85 -20.76
C GLY A 514 -21.35 -20.51 -22.23
N VAL A 515 -22.20 -19.54 -22.52
CA VAL A 515 -22.34 -18.98 -23.89
C VAL A 515 -21.49 -17.71 -24.05
N GLN A 516 -20.92 -17.52 -25.24
CA GLN A 516 -19.98 -16.42 -25.52
C GLN A 516 -20.65 -15.05 -25.70
N ASN A 517 -21.96 -15.03 -25.90
CA ASN A 517 -22.77 -13.82 -26.02
C ASN A 517 -24.25 -14.20 -25.87
N MET A 518 -25.07 -13.23 -25.51
CA MET A 518 -26.52 -13.33 -25.58
C MET A 518 -27.12 -12.02 -26.10
N SER A 519 -28.39 -12.07 -26.48
CA SER A 519 -29.12 -10.92 -26.97
C SER A 519 -29.47 -9.94 -25.87
N LYS A 520 -29.52 -8.65 -26.20
CA LYS A 520 -30.09 -7.61 -25.33
C LYS A 520 -31.62 -7.62 -25.34
N THR A 521 -32.21 -8.29 -26.32
CA THR A 521 -33.65 -8.44 -26.47
C THR A 521 -34.13 -9.78 -25.92
N GLY A 522 -35.40 -9.85 -25.55
CA GLY A 522 -36.05 -11.11 -25.18
C GLY A 522 -36.34 -11.99 -26.40
N GLU A 523 -37.11 -13.04 -26.18
CA GLU A 523 -37.63 -13.89 -27.25
C GLU A 523 -38.49 -13.08 -28.23
N GLY A 524 -38.35 -13.33 -29.54
CA GLY A 524 -39.05 -12.57 -30.56
C GLY A 524 -38.41 -12.69 -31.94
N ALA A 525 -38.76 -11.76 -32.84
CA ALA A 525 -38.30 -11.73 -34.24
C ALA A 525 -36.85 -11.19 -34.38
N PHE A 526 -35.90 -11.81 -33.68
CA PHE A 526 -34.47 -11.46 -33.67
C PHE A 526 -33.64 -12.61 -34.27
N THR A 527 -33.61 -12.68 -35.60
CA THR A 527 -32.99 -13.79 -36.34
C THR A 527 -31.51 -14.00 -35.96
N GLY A 528 -31.18 -15.21 -35.51
CA GLY A 528 -29.80 -15.61 -35.18
C GLY A 528 -29.33 -15.22 -33.77
N GLU A 529 -30.15 -14.51 -33.01
CA GLU A 529 -29.86 -14.14 -31.62
C GLU A 529 -30.18 -15.27 -30.64
N VAL A 530 -29.50 -15.26 -29.49
CA VAL A 530 -29.72 -16.21 -28.39
C VAL A 530 -30.20 -15.43 -27.17
N SER A 531 -31.44 -15.65 -26.74
CA SER A 531 -32.01 -14.94 -25.58
C SER A 531 -31.55 -15.55 -24.24
N ALA A 532 -31.57 -14.76 -23.16
CA ALA A 532 -31.29 -15.26 -21.81
C ALA A 532 -32.23 -16.40 -21.38
N GLY A 533 -33.48 -16.39 -21.85
CA GLY A 533 -34.46 -17.45 -21.59
C GLY A 533 -34.00 -18.80 -22.17
N GLN A 534 -33.54 -18.80 -23.43
CA GLN A 534 -33.03 -20.01 -24.08
C GLN A 534 -31.76 -20.55 -23.42
N VAL A 535 -30.86 -19.67 -22.95
CA VAL A 535 -29.64 -20.07 -22.23
C VAL A 535 -30.00 -20.76 -20.91
N ALA A 536 -30.95 -20.18 -20.16
CA ALA A 536 -31.43 -20.74 -18.91
C ALA A 536 -32.16 -22.08 -19.12
N ASP A 537 -33.02 -22.17 -20.14
CA ASP A 537 -33.75 -23.39 -20.50
C ASP A 537 -32.81 -24.53 -20.91
N ALA A 538 -31.70 -24.21 -21.60
CA ALA A 538 -30.66 -25.17 -21.94
C ALA A 538 -29.80 -25.61 -20.73
N GLY A 539 -30.07 -25.10 -19.52
CA GLY A 539 -29.35 -25.44 -18.30
C GLY A 539 -27.91 -24.93 -18.27
N ILE A 540 -27.60 -23.85 -18.99
CA ILE A 540 -26.25 -23.28 -19.08
C ILE A 540 -26.11 -22.16 -18.05
N PRO A 541 -25.22 -22.28 -17.05
CA PRO A 541 -25.19 -21.36 -15.92
C PRO A 541 -24.45 -20.04 -16.18
N TYR A 542 -23.58 -19.96 -17.20
CA TYR A 542 -22.71 -18.80 -17.43
C TYR A 542 -22.95 -18.11 -18.79
N VAL A 543 -22.75 -16.79 -18.81
CA VAL A 543 -22.73 -15.99 -20.05
C VAL A 543 -21.62 -14.95 -20.02
N LEU A 544 -20.91 -14.77 -21.14
CA LEU A 544 -20.03 -13.62 -21.35
C LEU A 544 -20.85 -12.42 -21.84
N VAL A 545 -20.57 -11.25 -21.28
CA VAL A 545 -21.16 -9.98 -21.71
C VAL A 545 -20.07 -8.93 -21.87
N GLY A 546 -20.08 -8.19 -22.98
CA GLY A 546 -19.18 -7.05 -23.17
C GLY A 546 -17.75 -7.41 -23.59
N HIS A 547 -17.50 -8.60 -24.12
CA HIS A 547 -16.17 -8.99 -24.61
C HIS A 547 -15.66 -8.03 -25.70
N SER A 548 -14.34 -7.82 -25.77
CA SER A 548 -13.74 -6.73 -26.56
C SER A 548 -14.12 -6.74 -28.05
N GLU A 549 -14.15 -7.89 -28.73
CA GLU A 549 -14.58 -8.00 -30.14
C GLU A 549 -16.06 -7.62 -30.32
N ARG A 550 -16.95 -7.85 -29.34
CA ARG A 550 -18.35 -7.41 -29.42
C ARG A 550 -18.48 -5.90 -29.41
N ARG A 551 -17.65 -5.23 -28.60
CA ARG A 551 -17.58 -3.78 -28.53
C ARG A 551 -16.94 -3.19 -29.79
N SER A 552 -15.77 -3.71 -30.21
CA SER A 552 -14.96 -3.12 -31.28
C SER A 552 -15.43 -3.47 -32.70
N LEU A 553 -15.89 -4.71 -32.93
CA LEU A 553 -16.28 -5.18 -34.27
C LEU A 553 -17.79 -5.07 -34.52
N TYR A 554 -18.60 -5.23 -33.47
CA TYR A 554 -20.06 -5.29 -33.58
C TYR A 554 -20.77 -4.10 -32.93
N GLY A 555 -20.03 -3.15 -32.35
CA GLY A 555 -20.56 -1.88 -31.85
C GLY A 555 -21.40 -1.99 -30.57
N GLU A 556 -21.22 -3.03 -29.75
CA GLU A 556 -21.93 -3.13 -28.47
C GLU A 556 -21.52 -2.02 -27.50
N THR A 557 -22.51 -1.23 -27.07
CA THR A 557 -22.30 -0.11 -26.14
C THR A 557 -22.33 -0.58 -24.68
N ASP A 558 -21.96 0.31 -23.76
CA ASP A 558 -22.02 0.05 -22.32
C ASP A 558 -23.47 -0.21 -21.86
N GLU A 559 -24.44 0.50 -22.45
CA GLU A 559 -25.87 0.34 -22.19
C GLU A 559 -26.39 -1.01 -22.71
N ASP A 560 -25.93 -1.45 -23.88
CA ASP A 560 -26.27 -2.77 -24.40
C ASP A 560 -25.75 -3.88 -23.49
N CYS A 561 -24.53 -3.72 -22.98
CA CYS A 561 -23.92 -4.66 -22.02
C CYS A 561 -24.69 -4.66 -20.68
N ALA A 562 -25.13 -3.50 -20.19
CA ALA A 562 -25.97 -3.41 -18.99
C ALA A 562 -27.33 -4.09 -19.21
N ALA A 563 -28.01 -3.84 -20.34
CA ALA A 563 -29.29 -4.47 -20.67
C ALA A 563 -29.18 -6.00 -20.72
N LYS A 564 -28.11 -6.53 -21.32
CA LYS A 564 -27.83 -7.97 -21.31
C LYS A 564 -27.58 -8.50 -19.91
N THR A 565 -26.75 -7.82 -19.11
CA THR A 565 -26.45 -8.23 -17.75
C THR A 565 -27.73 -8.34 -16.92
N LYS A 566 -28.61 -7.33 -17.02
CA LYS A 566 -29.92 -7.34 -16.38
C LYS A 566 -30.76 -8.56 -16.78
N ALA A 567 -30.92 -8.79 -18.09
CA ALA A 567 -31.71 -9.91 -18.60
C ALA A 567 -31.14 -11.28 -18.17
N ALA A 568 -29.82 -11.40 -18.07
CA ALA A 568 -29.16 -12.61 -17.61
C ALA A 568 -29.42 -12.88 -16.11
N LEU A 569 -29.23 -11.86 -15.27
CA LEU A 569 -29.45 -11.94 -13.82
C LEU A 569 -30.93 -12.22 -13.49
N GLU A 570 -31.88 -11.61 -14.21
CA GLU A 570 -33.32 -11.89 -14.09
C GLU A 570 -33.70 -13.35 -14.41
N LYS A 571 -32.91 -14.01 -15.28
CA LYS A 571 -33.03 -15.45 -15.56
C LYS A 571 -32.18 -16.33 -14.67
N GLY A 572 -31.49 -15.74 -13.69
CA GLY A 572 -30.67 -16.45 -12.72
C GLY A 572 -29.34 -16.94 -13.27
N LEU A 573 -28.89 -16.46 -14.43
CA LEU A 573 -27.58 -16.77 -15.00
C LEU A 573 -26.46 -16.04 -14.25
N THR A 574 -25.27 -16.61 -14.26
CA THR A 574 -24.04 -15.97 -13.79
C THR A 574 -23.39 -15.23 -14.96
N VAL A 575 -23.11 -13.94 -14.77
CA VAL A 575 -22.54 -13.08 -15.79
C VAL A 575 -21.04 -12.92 -15.56
N VAL A 576 -20.27 -13.22 -16.60
CA VAL A 576 -18.87 -12.81 -16.69
C VAL A 576 -18.84 -11.53 -17.53
N PHE A 577 -18.75 -10.40 -16.85
CA PHE A 577 -18.83 -9.08 -17.45
C PHE A 577 -17.43 -8.57 -17.81
N CYS A 578 -17.17 -8.40 -19.09
CA CYS A 578 -15.87 -8.03 -19.63
C CYS A 578 -15.72 -6.50 -19.73
N ILE A 579 -14.60 -6.01 -19.19
CA ILE A 579 -14.18 -4.61 -19.22
C ILE A 579 -12.73 -4.52 -19.69
N GLY A 580 -12.33 -3.36 -20.18
CA GLY A 580 -10.95 -3.12 -20.60
C GLY A 580 -10.81 -1.97 -21.57
N GLU A 581 -9.62 -1.40 -21.59
CA GLU A 581 -9.25 -0.26 -22.42
C GLU A 581 -8.44 -0.66 -23.66
N GLN A 582 -8.49 0.19 -24.68
CA GLN A 582 -7.68 0.12 -25.89
C GLN A 582 -6.24 0.61 -25.65
N LEU A 583 -5.30 0.25 -26.54
CA LEU A 583 -3.90 0.66 -26.41
C LEU A 583 -3.73 2.19 -26.33
N ALA A 584 -4.45 2.93 -27.16
CA ALA A 584 -4.39 4.40 -27.18
C ALA A 584 -4.91 5.02 -25.87
N GLU A 585 -5.91 4.40 -25.24
CA GLU A 585 -6.46 4.83 -23.95
C GLU A 585 -5.46 4.56 -22.81
N ARG A 586 -4.81 3.40 -22.83
CA ARG A 586 -3.71 3.08 -21.91
C ARG A 586 -2.56 4.07 -22.03
N GLN A 587 -2.10 4.34 -23.25
CA GLN A 587 -0.99 5.25 -23.54
C GLN A 587 -1.31 6.71 -23.18
N SER A 588 -2.59 7.08 -23.15
CA SER A 588 -3.05 8.40 -22.72
C SER A 588 -3.43 8.47 -21.24
N GLY A 589 -3.18 7.40 -20.46
CA GLY A 589 -3.43 7.37 -19.02
C GLY A 589 -4.91 7.26 -18.64
N LYS A 590 -5.77 6.81 -19.57
CA LYS A 590 -7.24 6.74 -19.38
C LYS A 590 -7.76 5.37 -18.94
N THR A 591 -6.91 4.40 -18.63
CA THR A 591 -7.31 3.04 -18.20
C THR A 591 -8.42 3.08 -17.13
N THR A 592 -8.23 3.87 -16.07
CA THR A 592 -9.19 3.96 -14.97
C THR A 592 -10.52 4.57 -15.40
N GLU A 593 -10.48 5.66 -16.18
CA GLU A 593 -11.69 6.34 -16.69
C GLU A 593 -12.55 5.39 -17.53
N VAL A 594 -11.92 4.61 -18.41
CA VAL A 594 -12.59 3.65 -19.29
C VAL A 594 -13.23 2.52 -18.46
N CYS A 595 -12.47 1.90 -17.56
CA CYS A 595 -12.98 0.81 -16.74
C CYS A 595 -14.08 1.28 -15.79
N GLU A 596 -13.93 2.46 -15.18
CA GLU A 596 -14.95 3.06 -14.31
C GLU A 596 -16.23 3.36 -15.08
N LYS A 597 -16.14 3.92 -16.29
CA LYS A 597 -17.30 4.17 -17.14
C LYS A 597 -18.06 2.87 -17.44
N GLN A 598 -17.35 1.82 -17.85
CA GLN A 598 -17.93 0.51 -18.14
C GLN A 598 -18.59 -0.12 -16.90
N MET A 599 -17.97 0.02 -15.73
CA MET A 599 -18.53 -0.46 -14.46
C MET A 599 -19.77 0.33 -14.02
N LYS A 600 -19.75 1.66 -14.13
CA LYS A 600 -20.88 2.53 -13.76
C LYS A 600 -22.12 2.29 -14.62
N ALA A 601 -21.96 1.79 -15.84
CA ALA A 601 -23.09 1.39 -16.66
C ALA A 601 -23.78 0.12 -16.15
N VAL A 602 -23.02 -0.85 -15.62
CA VAL A 602 -23.56 -2.16 -15.20
C VAL A 602 -23.99 -2.19 -13.74
N ILE A 603 -23.29 -1.51 -12.83
CA ILE A 603 -23.57 -1.53 -11.38
C ILE A 603 -25.06 -1.29 -11.05
N PRO A 604 -25.76 -0.29 -11.64
CA PRO A 604 -27.15 0.00 -11.29
C PRO A 604 -28.14 -1.13 -11.63
N VAL A 605 -27.77 -2.06 -12.49
CA VAL A 605 -28.63 -3.18 -12.90
C VAL A 605 -28.27 -4.52 -12.23
N VAL A 606 -27.19 -4.57 -11.44
CA VAL A 606 -26.79 -5.78 -10.72
C VAL A 606 -27.67 -5.97 -9.48
N THR A 607 -28.53 -6.98 -9.52
CA THR A 607 -29.41 -7.33 -8.39
C THR A 607 -28.83 -8.41 -7.47
N ASP A 608 -27.87 -9.19 -7.95
CA ASP A 608 -27.20 -10.27 -7.21
C ASP A 608 -25.71 -10.32 -7.57
N TRP A 609 -24.87 -9.78 -6.69
CA TRP A 609 -23.41 -9.75 -6.87
C TRP A 609 -22.75 -11.13 -6.77
N ALA A 610 -23.40 -12.13 -6.16
CA ALA A 610 -22.87 -13.49 -6.13
C ALA A 610 -22.87 -14.14 -7.53
N LYS A 611 -23.73 -13.65 -8.43
CA LYS A 611 -23.83 -14.04 -9.84
C LYS A 611 -23.05 -13.14 -10.79
N MET A 612 -22.13 -12.32 -10.27
CA MET A 612 -21.24 -11.49 -11.06
C MET A 612 -19.79 -11.97 -10.94
N VAL A 613 -19.11 -12.05 -12.08
CA VAL A 613 -17.67 -12.13 -12.21
C VAL A 613 -17.23 -11.02 -13.16
N ILE A 614 -16.27 -10.19 -12.76
CA ILE A 614 -15.76 -9.12 -13.62
C ILE A 614 -14.49 -9.62 -14.30
N ALA A 615 -14.42 -9.59 -15.62
CA ALA A 615 -13.23 -9.94 -16.38
C ALA A 615 -12.53 -8.66 -16.86
N TYR A 616 -11.38 -8.34 -16.26
CA TYR A 616 -10.51 -7.29 -16.79
C TYR A 616 -9.67 -7.85 -17.95
N GLU A 617 -9.99 -7.39 -19.14
CA GLU A 617 -9.41 -7.83 -20.40
C GLU A 617 -8.85 -6.62 -21.17
N PRO A 618 -7.63 -6.13 -20.83
CA PRO A 618 -7.02 -5.02 -21.57
C PRO A 618 -6.89 -5.39 -23.04
N VAL A 619 -7.57 -4.66 -23.92
CA VAL A 619 -7.75 -5.07 -25.33
C VAL A 619 -6.42 -5.20 -26.05
N TRP A 620 -5.47 -4.35 -25.69
CA TRP A 620 -4.11 -4.34 -26.21
C TRP A 620 -3.27 -5.56 -25.83
N ALA A 621 -3.68 -6.31 -24.81
CA ALA A 621 -3.02 -7.54 -24.39
C ALA A 621 -3.70 -8.79 -24.97
N ILE A 622 -4.81 -8.67 -25.72
CA ILE A 622 -5.55 -9.83 -26.25
C ILE A 622 -5.02 -10.19 -27.63
N GLY A 623 -4.35 -11.34 -27.76
CA GLY A 623 -3.94 -11.88 -29.07
C GLY A 623 -2.81 -11.11 -29.77
N THR A 624 -2.19 -10.14 -29.10
CA THR A 624 -1.11 -9.29 -29.65
C THR A 624 0.29 -9.78 -29.31
N GLY A 625 0.43 -10.73 -28.36
CA GLY A 625 1.72 -11.15 -27.81
C GLY A 625 2.31 -10.19 -26.78
N VAL A 626 1.68 -9.03 -26.56
CA VAL A 626 2.02 -8.09 -25.47
C VAL A 626 1.22 -8.50 -24.24
N VAL A 627 1.87 -8.54 -23.07
CA VAL A 627 1.25 -8.97 -21.81
C VAL A 627 1.37 -7.82 -20.81
N ALA A 628 0.29 -7.54 -20.07
CA ALA A 628 0.39 -6.64 -18.93
C ALA A 628 1.34 -7.22 -17.89
N THR A 629 2.13 -6.36 -17.25
CA THR A 629 2.92 -6.81 -16.10
C THR A 629 1.97 -7.17 -14.95
N PRO A 630 2.38 -8.05 -14.02
CA PRO A 630 1.58 -8.37 -12.84
C PRO A 630 1.09 -7.11 -12.11
N LEU A 631 1.96 -6.12 -11.94
CA LEU A 631 1.61 -4.86 -11.28
C LEU A 631 0.57 -4.03 -12.06
N GLN A 632 0.60 -4.06 -13.40
CA GLN A 632 -0.42 -3.38 -14.20
C GLN A 632 -1.78 -4.05 -14.09
N ALA A 633 -1.83 -5.38 -14.06
CA ALA A 633 -3.07 -6.12 -13.83
C ALA A 633 -3.64 -5.84 -12.43
N GLN A 634 -2.77 -5.90 -11.42
CA GLN A 634 -3.10 -5.59 -10.03
C GLN A 634 -3.65 -4.17 -9.87
N ASP A 635 -2.97 -3.16 -10.42
CA ASP A 635 -3.42 -1.76 -10.34
C ASP A 635 -4.81 -1.58 -10.95
N THR A 636 -5.05 -2.03 -12.18
CA THR A 636 -6.36 -1.82 -12.80
C THR A 636 -7.48 -2.57 -12.07
N GLN A 637 -7.27 -3.84 -11.69
CA GLN A 637 -8.30 -4.60 -10.95
C GLN A 637 -8.57 -4.01 -9.58
N TYR A 638 -7.54 -3.49 -8.92
CA TYR A 638 -7.69 -2.71 -7.70
C TYR A 638 -8.55 -1.45 -7.91
N GLN A 639 -8.33 -0.69 -8.99
CA GLN A 639 -9.18 0.45 -9.33
C GLN A 639 -10.64 0.04 -9.57
N VAL A 640 -10.86 -1.08 -10.28
CA VAL A 640 -12.22 -1.63 -10.51
C VAL A 640 -12.87 -1.99 -9.18
N ARG A 641 -12.14 -2.66 -8.28
CA ARG A 641 -12.65 -2.99 -6.94
C ARG A 641 -12.95 -1.73 -6.12
N ARG A 642 -12.14 -0.69 -6.24
CA ARG A 642 -12.40 0.62 -5.62
C ARG A 642 -13.70 1.22 -6.14
N VAL A 643 -13.96 1.19 -7.45
CA VAL A 643 -15.24 1.67 -8.02
C VAL A 643 -16.41 0.88 -7.46
N ILE A 644 -16.31 -0.44 -7.37
CA ILE A 644 -17.37 -1.26 -6.76
C ILE A 644 -17.55 -0.90 -5.28
N ARG A 645 -16.46 -0.65 -4.55
CA ARG A 645 -16.53 -0.20 -3.16
C ARG A 645 -17.22 1.16 -3.02
N ASP A 646 -16.90 2.10 -3.90
CA ASP A 646 -17.48 3.43 -3.92
C ASP A 646 -18.99 3.41 -4.15
N GLU A 647 -19.46 2.56 -5.05
CA GLU A 647 -20.86 2.52 -5.47
C GLU A 647 -21.71 1.50 -4.67
N CYS A 648 -21.09 0.43 -4.13
CA CYS A 648 -21.79 -0.72 -3.55
C CYS A 648 -21.37 -1.07 -2.10
N GLY A 649 -20.28 -0.50 -1.59
CA GLY A 649 -19.76 -0.79 -0.25
C GLY A 649 -18.76 -1.95 -0.18
N SER A 650 -18.05 -2.04 0.96
CA SER A 650 -16.90 -2.95 1.12
C SER A 650 -17.27 -4.43 1.09
N GLU A 651 -18.42 -4.84 1.62
CA GLU A 651 -18.85 -6.25 1.62
C GLU A 651 -18.97 -6.83 0.20
N ILE A 652 -19.59 -6.07 -0.71
CA ILE A 652 -19.72 -6.46 -2.11
C ILE A 652 -18.36 -6.40 -2.81
N ALA A 653 -17.62 -5.30 -2.63
CA ALA A 653 -16.32 -5.13 -3.25
C ALA A 653 -15.31 -6.21 -2.83
N ASP A 654 -15.38 -6.69 -1.60
CA ASP A 654 -14.45 -7.67 -1.08
C ASP A 654 -14.83 -9.12 -1.47
N SER A 655 -16.11 -9.38 -1.78
CA SER A 655 -16.61 -10.71 -2.17
C SER A 655 -16.69 -10.94 -3.68
N VAL A 656 -16.91 -9.89 -4.49
CA VAL A 656 -16.98 -10.01 -5.95
C VAL A 656 -15.65 -10.48 -6.55
N ARG A 657 -15.71 -11.40 -7.52
CA ARG A 657 -14.52 -11.93 -8.21
C ARG A 657 -14.16 -11.04 -9.39
N ILE A 658 -12.89 -10.65 -9.48
CA ILE A 658 -12.31 -9.91 -10.60
C ILE A 658 -11.19 -10.76 -11.22
N ILE A 659 -11.43 -11.31 -12.40
CA ILE A 659 -10.49 -12.19 -13.11
C ILE A 659 -9.72 -11.41 -14.18
N TYR A 660 -8.55 -11.91 -14.57
CA TYR A 660 -7.70 -11.30 -15.58
C TYR A 660 -7.73 -12.08 -16.91
N GLY A 661 -7.89 -11.38 -18.05
CA GLY A 661 -7.97 -12.03 -19.37
C GLY A 661 -6.94 -11.62 -20.44
N GLY A 662 -5.98 -10.74 -20.11
CA GLY A 662 -4.98 -10.28 -21.09
C GLY A 662 -3.80 -11.25 -21.30
N SER A 663 -3.86 -12.13 -22.31
CA SER A 663 -2.78 -13.09 -22.64
C SER A 663 -2.32 -13.98 -21.46
N ALA A 664 -3.23 -14.34 -20.56
CA ALA A 664 -2.97 -15.32 -19.51
C ALA A 664 -2.62 -16.71 -20.10
N ASN A 665 -1.57 -17.34 -19.59
CA ASN A 665 -1.06 -18.64 -20.03
C ASN A 665 -0.30 -19.36 -18.90
N GLU A 666 0.13 -20.59 -19.14
CA GLU A 666 0.81 -21.43 -18.14
C GLU A 666 2.08 -20.79 -17.55
N LYS A 667 2.76 -19.91 -18.29
CA LYS A 667 4.03 -19.28 -17.87
C LYS A 667 3.83 -18.09 -16.93
N ASN A 668 2.70 -17.37 -17.05
CA ASN A 668 2.45 -16.14 -16.27
C ASN A 668 1.33 -16.28 -15.22
N CYS A 669 0.48 -17.31 -15.32
CA CYS A 669 -0.68 -17.45 -14.44
C CYS A 669 -0.31 -17.55 -12.96
N LYS A 670 0.85 -18.11 -12.60
CA LYS A 670 1.30 -18.17 -11.21
C LYS A 670 1.59 -16.77 -10.65
N ALA A 671 2.42 -15.99 -11.35
CA ALA A 671 2.79 -14.64 -10.92
C ALA A 671 1.56 -13.71 -10.87
N LEU A 672 0.60 -13.90 -11.79
CA LEU A 672 -0.66 -13.16 -11.78
C LEU A 672 -1.59 -13.63 -10.65
N GLY A 673 -1.74 -14.93 -10.44
CA GLY A 673 -2.65 -15.49 -9.44
C GLY A 673 -2.16 -15.38 -7.99
N ASP A 674 -0.88 -15.06 -7.79
CA ASP A 674 -0.33 -14.69 -6.48
C ASP A 674 -0.69 -13.22 -6.11
N LEU A 675 -1.30 -12.45 -7.03
CA LEU A 675 -1.75 -11.09 -6.77
C LEU A 675 -3.12 -11.06 -6.06
N PRO A 676 -3.35 -10.11 -5.14
CA PRO A 676 -4.52 -10.11 -4.26
C PRO A 676 -5.84 -9.73 -4.94
N ASP A 677 -5.81 -8.95 -6.03
CA ASP A 677 -7.01 -8.55 -6.75
C ASP A 677 -7.30 -9.41 -7.99
N VAL A 678 -6.43 -10.39 -8.31
CA VAL A 678 -6.60 -11.35 -9.41
C VAL A 678 -7.28 -12.63 -8.90
N ASP A 679 -8.59 -12.73 -9.13
CA ASP A 679 -9.43 -13.85 -8.69
C ASP A 679 -9.51 -15.01 -9.69
N GLY A 680 -8.48 -15.18 -10.52
CA GLY A 680 -8.42 -16.17 -11.59
C GLY A 680 -8.37 -15.54 -12.98
N PHE A 681 -8.82 -16.28 -14.00
CA PHE A 681 -8.46 -15.99 -15.39
C PHE A 681 -9.59 -16.18 -16.38
N LEU A 682 -9.67 -15.30 -17.39
CA LEU A 682 -10.43 -15.54 -18.62
C LEU A 682 -9.46 -15.80 -19.77
N VAL A 683 -9.27 -17.07 -20.11
CA VAL A 683 -8.18 -17.52 -20.97
C VAL A 683 -8.67 -17.71 -22.41
N GLY A 684 -8.01 -17.01 -23.34
CA GLY A 684 -8.23 -17.18 -24.79
C GLY A 684 -7.45 -18.36 -25.36
N GLY A 685 -6.43 -18.10 -26.19
CA GLY A 685 -5.73 -19.12 -26.97
C GLY A 685 -5.07 -20.26 -26.18
N ALA A 686 -4.65 -20.04 -24.94
CA ALA A 686 -4.12 -21.11 -24.10
C ALA A 686 -5.21 -22.11 -23.64
N SER A 687 -6.49 -21.70 -23.62
CA SER A 687 -7.63 -22.58 -23.31
C SER A 687 -7.99 -23.54 -24.45
N LEU A 688 -7.39 -23.36 -25.63
CA LEU A 688 -7.52 -24.26 -26.79
C LEU A 688 -6.43 -25.35 -26.81
N LYS A 689 -5.75 -25.56 -25.68
CA LYS A 689 -4.64 -26.51 -25.52
C LYS A 689 -4.76 -27.26 -24.19
N PRO A 690 -4.17 -28.47 -24.07
CA PRO A 690 -4.11 -29.19 -22.80
C PRO A 690 -3.47 -28.40 -21.64
N SER A 691 -2.57 -27.45 -21.93
CA SER A 691 -1.91 -26.62 -20.91
C SER A 691 -2.87 -25.73 -20.10
N PHE A 692 -4.13 -25.57 -20.55
CA PHE A 692 -5.18 -24.94 -19.75
C PHE A 692 -5.38 -25.60 -18.38
N THR A 693 -5.15 -26.91 -18.28
CA THR A 693 -5.24 -27.66 -17.02
C THR A 693 -4.21 -27.20 -15.98
N GLU A 694 -3.05 -26.73 -16.42
CA GLU A 694 -2.03 -26.14 -15.54
C GLU A 694 -2.49 -24.81 -14.95
N ILE A 695 -3.23 -24.01 -15.73
CA ILE A 695 -3.82 -22.74 -15.27
C ILE A 695 -4.89 -23.01 -14.20
N ILE A 696 -5.77 -23.98 -14.45
CA ILE A 696 -6.79 -24.41 -13.47
C ILE A 696 -6.12 -24.88 -12.18
N THR A 697 -5.12 -25.75 -12.29
CA THR A 697 -4.38 -26.29 -11.14
C THR A 697 -3.66 -25.19 -10.37
N THR A 698 -3.07 -24.23 -11.07
CA THR A 698 -2.38 -23.08 -10.47
C THR A 698 -3.35 -22.20 -9.69
N ALA A 699 -4.50 -21.85 -10.28
CA ALA A 699 -5.53 -21.07 -9.59
C ALA A 699 -6.07 -21.82 -8.36
N GLN A 700 -6.32 -23.12 -8.49
CA GLN A 700 -6.75 -23.98 -7.39
C GLN A 700 -5.72 -24.05 -6.25
N ALA A 701 -4.43 -24.14 -6.58
CA ALA A 701 -3.36 -24.13 -5.59
C ALA A 701 -3.25 -22.78 -4.88
N ALA A 702 -3.49 -21.67 -5.59
CA ALA A 702 -3.51 -20.34 -4.99
C ALA A 702 -4.63 -20.20 -3.94
N PHE A 703 -5.79 -20.83 -4.15
CA PHE A 703 -6.89 -20.84 -3.16
C PHE A 703 -6.58 -21.63 -1.88
N LYS A 704 -5.77 -22.69 -1.96
CA LYS A 704 -5.46 -23.60 -0.84
C LYS A 704 -4.33 -23.14 0.09
N LYS A 705 -3.50 -22.18 -0.36
CA LYS A 705 -2.48 -21.53 0.48
C LYS A 705 -3.10 -20.58 1.48
#